data_AF-A0A1J4L0Z1-F1
#
_entry.id   AF-A0A1J4L0Z1-F1
#
_cell.length_a   1.000
_cell.length_b   1.000
_cell.length_c   1.000
_cell.angle_alpha   90.00
_cell.angle_beta   90.00
_cell.angle_gamma   90.00
#
_symmetry.space_group_name_H-M   'P 1'
#
loop_
_entity.id
_entity.type
_entity.pdbx_description
1 polymer ?
#
loop_
_entity_poly.entity_id
_entity_poly.type
_entity_poly.pdbx_seq_one_letter_code
_entity_poly.pdbx_strand_id
1 'polypeptide(L)'
;MSRLSASSRKQSSESVSSSYADTSIGSSSLVSSKNERLKFLRKSLLKRATTSFINLYSYLFSVLPIHSFIYDFMFCLRLIQLFVPSIFYANPVLYISGTPQYKVGVFLTIFTRLFPIGSDLDGQIIFGWIYVAFFIFYISCLSLCAYYFAKKSTLPSVVPSILCYTFTIVEHLPHCWAMSLLGYITSLDTDTLTNEQIALSFFLALTFVLFSVIHQMLNIASIFFTPLAFKTVNPWPQSTLTYITALICFISEFSGHYQKNKIVQIVLMVVVLLLYIFIFFLLETKAYFLNGFQGSTFCAVCDACIIFSVISIIYMIVEKPVHDFIFLIVSLSIILFTILNFQLRSRRFIKSLSILDYLEEDKSNYSMFKRSSQILPNIFIGFQTNHRYCLSYTIFRDSLNCFENDLSLLIAFAKLLAIYPEEYAQLNWVYAMLKRHPKSNFITKFIKAQLMTILMRRESTLSGDLKKKLQSISHLVSTAKLRIRNMWEAVLSGTISELEPLFLSYSTIVKQIDLKFTYLQNYHSNNQFALRALSNYERDVQANIELANYHREKVKKIKMGHTDDIDQVYLYGRIMFPMLPPRPIYQNFKTTEVHSLQNIADGESSIGSISDASINEDDEHLYIADVQTRLRNTITSMSIPSIRVSITLTFLLIFIIMLVPYIVILVMLNPIETMISDPVSYLTSIDKVHKYVLHIYGLTIRYIMESEPFNLIDLCEYFVDWEDDGGVPENIGGQCASNHMLLYFAQEATVAIGELSEMKKDKSTNEILINVKNILFKNITTFQVFTEFAVAGPPVNKSIQQYVIDSVETAIMIASDDSPFKYSTSREIVNLLINAFSFEASTLELTDDILEYLIDHTNQIKKIFTILEYTLAILFPILFLVVSAILARWVRIQKRKVYRCFYALPKTTLSKMIEAYNSTVSVDKNVNNSNAEAELEEERQEEKAITILRSGDIGNKMSRLVGIAIIGILIVLFNIVFIIYGCQYFIKNAQLFIYSSPLINYISYAYTNSFTSLLFLTIKAWKDNGFNHPAIPDAFLINYYLTKINDTTTYYNKMFYGNTNENIYTAAKFIDEF
;
A
#
# COMPACT_ATOMS: atom_id res chain seq x y z
N MET A 1 11.14 -22.82 78.17
CA MET A 1 10.33 -22.81 76.92
C MET A 1 10.70 -21.56 76.13
N SER A 2 11.81 -21.53 75.39
CA SER A 2 12.19 -22.27 74.18
C SER A 2 11.83 -21.49 72.90
N ARG A 3 12.79 -20.73 72.36
CA ARG A 3 13.71 -21.25 71.33
C ARG A 3 14.87 -20.26 71.11
N LEU A 4 16.03 -20.74 71.54
CA LEU A 4 17.40 -20.27 71.30
C LEU A 4 18.05 -21.22 70.27
N SER A 5 19.21 -20.80 69.76
CA SER A 5 20.25 -21.56 69.02
C SER A 5 20.14 -21.54 67.49
N ALA A 6 21.20 -21.30 66.70
CA ALA A 6 22.58 -20.95 67.01
C ALA A 6 23.29 -20.36 65.77
N SER A 7 24.19 -19.41 66.01
CA SER A 7 25.26 -18.97 65.12
C SER A 7 26.58 -19.68 65.47
N SER A 8 27.39 -20.06 64.48
CA SER A 8 28.87 -19.92 64.40
C SER A 8 29.40 -20.76 63.23
N ARG A 9 30.03 -20.18 62.21
CA ARG A 9 31.48 -19.87 62.05
C ARG A 9 32.42 -21.09 62.20
N LYS A 10 33.03 -21.53 61.08
CA LYS A 10 34.49 -21.67 60.93
C LYS A 10 34.94 -21.85 59.46
N GLN A 11 36.04 -21.17 59.15
CA GLN A 11 36.79 -21.11 57.90
C GLN A 11 37.55 -22.41 57.58
N SER A 12 37.72 -22.74 56.30
CA SER A 12 38.98 -23.20 55.68
C SER A 12 38.80 -23.16 54.15
N SER A 13 39.55 -22.32 53.44
CA SER A 13 40.79 -22.60 52.69
C SER A 13 40.51 -22.54 51.19
N GLU A 14 41.16 -21.57 50.56
CA GLU A 14 41.21 -21.34 49.11
C GLU A 14 41.63 -22.61 48.35
N SER A 15 40.91 -22.93 47.28
CA SER A 15 41.53 -23.58 46.12
C SER A 15 40.81 -23.13 44.85
N VAL A 16 41.63 -22.60 43.94
CA VAL A 16 41.30 -22.17 42.59
C VAL A 16 40.65 -23.31 41.82
N SER A 17 39.38 -23.18 41.42
CA SER A 17 38.79 -24.06 40.40
C SER A 17 37.70 -23.37 39.56
N SER A 18 38.05 -23.20 38.27
CA SER A 18 37.21 -23.09 37.07
C SER A 18 35.80 -22.47 37.16
N SER A 19 35.74 -21.19 36.83
CA SER A 19 34.57 -20.50 36.28
C SER A 19 34.21 -21.05 34.88
N TYR A 20 33.53 -22.19 34.80
CA TYR A 20 32.89 -22.71 33.59
C TYR A 20 31.54 -23.36 33.95
N ALA A 21 30.49 -22.56 34.18
CA ALA A 21 29.14 -23.10 34.38
C ALA A 21 27.99 -22.29 33.76
N ASP A 22 28.15 -20.99 33.47
CA ASP A 22 26.99 -20.14 33.08
C ASP A 22 26.93 -19.68 31.61
N THR A 23 27.64 -20.33 30.70
CA THR A 23 27.50 -20.10 29.25
C THR A 23 26.37 -20.95 28.64
N SER A 24 25.11 -20.56 28.89
CA SER A 24 23.99 -21.03 28.07
C SER A 24 22.99 -19.92 27.76
N ILE A 25 23.33 -19.06 26.79
CA ILE A 25 22.33 -18.27 26.06
C ILE A 25 22.33 -18.82 24.63
N GLY A 26 21.54 -19.87 24.46
CA GLY A 26 21.41 -20.59 23.20
C GLY A 26 20.67 -19.78 22.15
N SER A 27 21.34 -19.62 21.00
CA SER A 27 20.72 -19.47 19.68
C SER A 27 19.61 -20.54 19.50
N SER A 28 18.51 -20.12 18.89
CA SER A 28 17.18 -20.75 18.81
C SER A 28 17.07 -22.22 18.39
N SER A 29 18.13 -22.93 18.02
CA SER A 29 18.06 -24.35 17.61
C SER A 29 18.08 -25.35 18.77
N LEU A 30 18.73 -25.04 19.90
CA LEU A 30 18.72 -25.87 21.12
C LEU A 30 17.52 -25.60 22.04
N VAL A 31 16.80 -24.49 21.79
CA VAL A 31 15.60 -24.11 22.54
C VAL A 31 14.39 -24.97 22.15
N SER A 32 14.42 -25.65 20.99
CA SER A 32 13.33 -26.56 20.60
C SER A 32 13.35 -27.89 21.37
N SER A 33 14.52 -28.46 21.69
CA SER A 33 14.57 -29.76 22.37
C SER A 33 14.56 -29.65 23.90
N LYS A 34 15.11 -28.57 24.49
CA LYS A 34 15.06 -28.37 25.95
C LYS A 34 13.73 -27.82 26.47
N ASN A 35 12.96 -27.07 25.67
CA ASN A 35 11.66 -26.52 26.10
C ASN A 35 10.52 -27.55 26.12
N GLU A 36 10.68 -28.73 25.50
CA GLU A 36 9.67 -29.78 25.59
C GLU A 36 9.58 -30.38 27.00
N ARG A 37 10.68 -30.38 27.76
CA ARG A 37 10.71 -30.90 29.15
C ARG A 37 10.20 -29.92 30.21
N LEU A 38 10.05 -28.62 29.92
CA LEU A 38 9.57 -27.62 30.87
C LEU A 38 8.53 -26.68 30.23
N LYS A 39 7.34 -27.23 29.94
CA LYS A 39 6.22 -26.48 29.36
C LYS A 39 5.72 -25.30 30.22
N PHE A 40 6.08 -25.24 31.51
CA PHE A 40 5.53 -24.28 32.48
C PHE A 40 6.23 -22.90 32.51
N LEU A 41 7.41 -22.75 31.92
CA LEU A 41 8.17 -21.48 31.90
C LEU A 41 8.26 -20.88 30.48
N ARG A 42 7.13 -20.79 29.78
CA ARG A 42 7.10 -20.10 28.48
C ARG A 42 7.35 -18.59 28.70
N LYS A 43 8.43 -18.08 28.08
CA LYS A 43 8.63 -16.62 27.94
C LYS A 43 7.37 -16.01 27.32
N SER A 44 6.98 -14.80 27.76
CA SER A 44 5.83 -14.09 27.19
C SER A 44 5.94 -13.99 25.67
N LEU A 45 4.81 -14.05 24.98
CA LEU A 45 4.74 -13.96 23.52
C LEU A 45 5.45 -12.70 23.00
N LEU A 46 5.30 -11.57 23.71
CA LEU A 46 5.99 -10.33 23.42
C LEU A 46 7.52 -10.47 23.48
N LYS A 47 8.08 -11.11 24.52
CA LYS A 47 9.54 -11.34 24.63
C LYS A 47 10.05 -12.24 23.51
N ARG A 48 9.26 -13.25 23.12
CA ARG A 48 9.61 -14.15 22.00
C ARG A 48 9.60 -13.40 20.67
N ALA A 49 8.53 -12.65 20.38
CA ALA A 49 8.42 -11.82 19.17
C ALA A 49 9.57 -10.80 19.10
N THR A 50 9.84 -10.09 20.21
CA THR A 50 10.94 -9.14 20.31
C THR A 50 12.29 -9.80 19.98
N THR A 51 12.56 -10.99 20.52
CA THR A 51 13.81 -11.72 20.23
C THR A 51 13.88 -12.12 18.75
N SER A 52 12.78 -12.58 18.16
CA SER A 52 12.73 -12.92 16.73
C SER A 52 12.96 -11.71 15.83
N PHE A 53 12.37 -10.54 16.15
CA PHE A 53 12.61 -9.29 15.43
C PHE A 53 14.05 -8.82 15.55
N ILE A 54 14.64 -8.87 16.76
CA ILE A 54 16.05 -8.52 16.97
C ILE A 54 16.97 -9.36 16.09
N ASN A 55 16.72 -10.67 16.02
CA ASN A 55 17.52 -11.58 15.19
C ASN A 55 17.30 -11.32 13.69
N LEU A 56 16.06 -11.09 13.26
CA LEU A 56 15.73 -10.74 11.88
C LEU A 56 16.46 -9.47 11.46
N TYR A 57 16.39 -8.40 12.26
CA TYR A 57 17.01 -7.12 11.93
C TYR A 57 18.53 -7.20 11.96
N SER A 58 19.12 -7.91 12.92
CA SER A 58 20.57 -8.15 12.96
C SER A 58 21.05 -8.87 11.69
N TYR A 59 20.24 -9.81 11.18
CA TYR A 59 20.50 -10.48 9.91
C TYR A 59 20.33 -9.53 8.72
N LEU A 60 19.21 -8.79 8.64
CA LEU A 60 18.96 -7.85 7.55
C LEU A 60 20.09 -6.83 7.43
N PHE A 61 20.51 -6.18 8.53
CA PHE A 61 21.63 -5.25 8.50
C PHE A 61 22.95 -5.87 8.02
N SER A 62 23.13 -7.18 8.13
CA SER A 62 24.32 -7.90 7.64
C SER A 62 24.23 -8.41 6.19
N VAL A 63 23.07 -8.24 5.54
CA VAL A 63 22.78 -8.71 4.18
C VAL A 63 22.26 -7.59 3.25
N LEU A 64 21.76 -6.48 3.79
CA LEU A 64 21.12 -5.40 3.01
C LEU A 64 22.02 -4.90 1.86
N PRO A 65 21.50 -4.77 0.62
CA PRO A 65 22.22 -4.15 -0.47
C PRO A 65 22.33 -2.64 -0.26
N ILE A 66 23.37 -2.04 -0.85
CA ILE A 66 23.61 -0.59 -0.74
C ILE A 66 23.16 0.09 -2.03
N HIS A 67 22.20 1.01 -1.90
CA HIS A 67 21.71 1.82 -3.01
C HIS A 67 21.96 3.32 -2.75
N SER A 68 23.18 3.80 -3.05
CA SER A 68 23.59 5.20 -2.74
C SER A 68 22.61 6.25 -3.29
N PHE A 69 22.18 6.08 -4.54
CA PHE A 69 21.26 7.02 -5.19
C PHE A 69 19.94 7.20 -4.43
N ILE A 70 19.38 6.12 -3.89
CA ILE A 70 18.10 6.17 -3.17
C ILE A 70 18.26 6.94 -1.86
N TYR A 71 19.38 6.77 -1.16
CA TYR A 71 19.64 7.50 0.08
C TYR A 71 19.81 9.00 -0.18
N ASP A 72 20.50 9.38 -1.25
CA ASP A 72 20.68 10.79 -1.63
C ASP A 72 19.35 11.42 -2.12
N PHE A 73 18.53 10.66 -2.86
CA PHE A 73 17.17 11.09 -3.22
C PHE A 73 16.28 11.28 -2.00
N MET A 74 16.29 10.32 -1.07
CA MET A 74 15.52 10.41 0.18
C MET A 74 16.02 11.52 1.09
N PHE A 75 17.31 11.86 1.07
CA PHE A 75 17.84 13.03 1.75
C PHE A 75 17.16 14.32 1.25
N CYS A 76 17.14 14.55 -0.07
CA CYS A 76 16.47 15.70 -0.66
C CYS A 76 14.97 15.73 -0.32
N LEU A 77 14.30 14.59 -0.46
CA LEU A 77 12.86 14.49 -0.19
C LEU A 77 12.53 14.79 1.28
N ARG A 78 13.33 14.29 2.23
CA ARG A 78 13.14 14.58 3.65
C ARG A 78 13.39 16.04 4.02
N LEU A 79 14.29 16.73 3.33
CA LEU A 79 14.46 18.18 3.50
C LEU A 79 13.22 18.94 3.01
N ILE A 80 12.63 18.53 1.88
CA ILE A 80 11.37 19.10 1.38
C ILE A 80 10.23 18.85 2.39
N GLN A 81 10.12 17.64 2.94
CA GLN A 81 9.12 17.32 3.97
C GLN A 81 9.26 18.13 5.25
N LEU A 82 10.47 18.56 5.59
CA LEU A 82 10.71 19.43 6.73
C LEU A 82 10.35 20.88 6.41
N PHE A 83 10.57 21.32 5.17
CA PHE A 83 10.35 22.69 4.72
C PHE A 83 8.87 23.01 4.49
N VAL A 84 8.14 22.17 3.75
CA VAL A 84 6.76 22.45 3.31
C VAL A 84 5.79 22.75 4.48
N PRO A 85 5.79 22.03 5.62
CA PRO A 85 4.88 22.33 6.72
C PRO A 85 5.16 23.69 7.39
N SER A 86 6.40 24.20 7.33
CA SER A 86 6.72 25.52 7.91
C SER A 86 6.00 26.67 7.20
N ILE A 87 5.49 26.41 5.99
CA ILE A 87 4.87 27.41 5.12
C ILE A 87 3.39 27.61 5.46
N PHE A 88 2.75 26.63 6.11
CA PHE A 88 1.32 26.64 6.44
C PHE A 88 0.39 26.83 5.23
N TYR A 89 0.67 26.17 4.10
CA TYR A 89 -0.13 26.25 2.88
C TYR A 89 -1.62 25.91 3.05
N ALA A 90 -1.96 25.16 4.11
CA ALA A 90 -3.32 24.81 4.48
C ALA A 90 -4.20 26.02 4.85
N ASN A 91 -3.59 27.15 5.25
CA ASN A 91 -4.31 28.30 5.76
C ASN A 91 -4.81 29.22 4.62
N PRO A 92 -6.14 29.35 4.42
CA PRO A 92 -6.71 30.16 3.34
C PRO A 92 -6.48 31.67 3.51
N VAL A 93 -6.21 32.15 4.74
CA VAL A 93 -5.91 33.57 5.02
C VAL A 93 -4.53 33.95 4.50
N LEU A 94 -3.56 33.03 4.61
CA LEU A 94 -2.20 33.25 4.14
C LEU A 94 -2.07 33.04 2.63
N TYR A 95 -2.78 32.06 2.08
CA TYR A 95 -2.71 31.67 0.66
C TYR A 95 -4.11 31.60 0.05
N ILE A 96 -4.45 32.63 -0.73
CA ILE A 96 -5.75 32.76 -1.39
C ILE A 96 -5.80 31.85 -2.63
N SER A 97 -6.90 31.10 -2.79
CA SER A 97 -7.17 30.24 -3.94
C SER A 97 -7.07 31.01 -5.27
N GLY A 98 -6.44 30.39 -6.28
CA GLY A 98 -6.27 30.99 -7.61
C GLY A 98 -4.99 31.79 -7.81
N THR A 99 -4.29 32.17 -6.74
CA THR A 99 -2.97 32.83 -6.83
C THR A 99 -1.88 31.87 -7.34
N PRO A 100 -0.81 32.35 -8.00
CA PRO A 100 0.31 31.51 -8.42
C PRO A 100 0.98 30.80 -7.23
N GLN A 101 1.01 31.42 -6.06
CA GLN A 101 1.52 30.82 -4.82
C GLN A 101 0.73 29.61 -4.39
N TYR A 102 -0.60 29.70 -4.46
CA TYR A 102 -1.47 28.58 -4.16
C TYR A 102 -1.20 27.41 -5.12
N LYS A 103 -1.04 27.67 -6.43
CA LYS A 103 -0.66 26.63 -7.42
C LYS A 103 0.69 25.97 -7.13
N VAL A 104 1.69 26.75 -6.70
CA VAL A 104 2.99 26.21 -6.26
C VAL A 104 2.83 25.40 -4.97
N GLY A 105 2.01 25.87 -4.02
CA GLY A 105 1.67 25.16 -2.78
C GLY A 105 0.97 23.83 -3.04
N VAL A 106 0.02 23.79 -3.98
CA VAL A 106 -0.65 22.56 -4.46
C VAL A 106 0.39 21.54 -4.93
N PHE A 107 1.41 21.95 -5.69
CA PHE A 107 2.47 21.02 -6.11
C PHE A 107 3.38 20.59 -4.95
N LEU A 108 3.87 21.52 -4.14
CA LEU A 108 4.81 21.23 -3.04
C LEU A 108 4.17 20.36 -1.95
N THR A 109 2.88 20.50 -1.73
CA THR A 109 2.15 19.73 -0.73
C THR A 109 2.03 18.26 -1.09
N ILE A 110 2.28 17.82 -2.33
CA ILE A 110 2.34 16.40 -2.72
C ILE A 110 3.42 15.61 -1.92
N PHE A 111 4.45 16.30 -1.43
CA PHE A 111 5.50 15.66 -0.64
C PHE A 111 5.13 15.46 0.84
N THR A 112 4.16 16.23 1.35
CA THR A 112 3.67 16.17 2.74
C THR A 112 2.25 15.63 2.87
N ARG A 113 1.46 15.69 1.80
CA ARG A 113 0.13 15.15 1.56
C ARG A 113 0.19 14.31 0.29
N LEU A 114 -0.50 13.19 0.19
CA LEU A 114 -0.53 12.49 -1.12
C LEU A 114 -1.36 13.27 -2.16
N PHE A 115 -2.45 13.91 -1.71
CA PHE A 115 -3.30 14.75 -2.53
C PHE A 115 -2.99 16.23 -2.29
N PRO A 116 -3.01 17.05 -3.35
CA PRO A 116 -2.78 18.48 -3.22
C PRO A 116 -3.87 19.15 -2.38
N ILE A 117 -3.56 20.35 -1.88
CA ILE A 117 -4.56 21.21 -1.22
C ILE A 117 -5.69 21.53 -2.20
N GLY A 118 -6.94 21.42 -1.73
CA GLY A 118 -8.14 21.67 -2.54
C GLY A 118 -8.71 20.43 -3.23
N SER A 119 -8.15 19.24 -3.01
CA SER A 119 -8.78 17.98 -3.46
C SER A 119 -9.98 17.60 -2.60
N ASP A 120 -10.96 16.92 -3.19
CA ASP A 120 -12.15 16.42 -2.49
C ASP A 120 -11.81 15.54 -1.28
N LEU A 121 -12.55 15.77 -0.19
CA LEU A 121 -12.36 15.11 1.10
C LEU A 121 -12.60 13.59 1.00
N ASP A 122 -13.55 13.17 0.17
CA ASP A 122 -13.89 11.77 -0.04
C ASP A 122 -12.73 10.96 -0.66
N GLY A 123 -12.01 11.56 -1.62
CA GLY A 123 -10.82 10.95 -2.19
C GLY A 123 -9.71 10.73 -1.16
N GLN A 124 -9.56 11.66 -0.22
CA GLN A 124 -8.59 11.54 0.86
C GLN A 124 -8.98 10.47 1.90
N ILE A 125 -10.28 10.33 2.21
CA ILE A 125 -10.79 9.29 3.11
C ILE A 125 -10.51 7.89 2.54
N ILE A 126 -10.82 7.67 1.26
CA ILE A 126 -10.57 6.37 0.58
C ILE A 126 -9.09 6.01 0.70
N PHE A 127 -8.20 6.97 0.46
CA PHE A 127 -6.77 6.74 0.62
C PHE A 127 -6.35 6.46 2.06
N GLY A 128 -6.95 7.12 3.04
CA GLY A 128 -6.73 6.82 4.46
C GLY A 128 -6.95 5.34 4.77
N TRP A 129 -8.03 4.75 4.25
CA TRP A 129 -8.31 3.31 4.39
C TRP A 129 -7.30 2.43 3.64
N ILE A 130 -6.90 2.81 2.43
CA ILE A 130 -5.85 2.11 1.66
C ILE A 130 -4.53 2.10 2.46
N TYR A 131 -4.15 3.23 3.07
CA TYR A 131 -2.95 3.32 3.89
C TYR A 131 -3.03 2.40 5.12
N VAL A 132 -4.17 2.38 5.83
CA VAL A 132 -4.36 1.48 6.98
C VAL A 132 -4.24 0.01 6.54
N ALA A 133 -4.87 -0.37 5.42
CA ALA A 133 -4.78 -1.72 4.86
C ALA A 133 -3.34 -2.09 4.47
N PHE A 134 -2.63 -1.18 3.80
CA PHE A 134 -1.24 -1.34 3.42
C PHE A 134 -0.32 -1.50 4.65
N PHE A 135 -0.58 -0.73 5.71
CA PHE A 135 0.19 -0.82 6.95
C PHE A 135 -0.04 -2.14 7.70
N ILE A 136 -1.27 -2.63 7.76
CA ILE A 136 -1.60 -3.95 8.29
C ILE A 136 -0.87 -5.03 7.49
N PHE A 137 -0.86 -4.92 6.15
CA PHE A 137 -0.12 -5.83 5.28
C PHE A 137 1.39 -5.77 5.55
N TYR A 138 1.96 -4.57 5.73
CA TYR A 138 3.39 -4.37 6.05
C TYR A 138 3.78 -5.05 7.36
N ILE A 139 3.05 -4.81 8.45
CA ILE A 139 3.30 -5.47 9.76
C ILE A 139 3.15 -6.99 9.64
N SER A 140 2.13 -7.46 8.91
CA SER A 140 1.92 -8.89 8.68
C SER A 140 3.09 -9.51 7.92
N CYS A 141 3.58 -8.84 6.88
CA CYS A 141 4.74 -9.27 6.10
C CYS A 141 6.01 -9.33 6.94
N LEU A 142 6.30 -8.28 7.73
CA LEU A 142 7.44 -8.26 8.66
C LEU A 142 7.35 -9.37 9.70
N SER A 143 6.15 -9.61 10.25
CA SER A 143 5.90 -10.67 11.22
C SER A 143 6.09 -12.06 10.61
N LEU A 144 5.63 -12.27 9.37
CA LEU A 144 5.84 -13.48 8.60
C LEU A 144 7.33 -13.69 8.28
N CYS A 145 8.05 -12.63 7.90
CA CYS A 145 9.49 -12.67 7.69
C CYS A 145 10.24 -13.03 8.98
N ALA A 146 9.85 -12.42 10.11
CA ALA A 146 10.44 -12.73 11.43
C ALA A 146 10.15 -14.18 11.85
N TYR A 147 8.92 -14.66 11.61
CA TYR A 147 8.54 -16.05 11.89
C TYR A 147 9.29 -17.03 10.98
N TYR A 148 9.36 -16.73 9.67
CA TYR A 148 10.06 -17.53 8.68
C TYR A 148 11.55 -17.58 8.99
N PHE A 149 12.17 -16.44 9.28
CA PHE A 149 13.57 -16.35 9.67
C PHE A 149 13.83 -17.07 10.99
N ALA A 150 12.95 -16.95 11.99
CA ALA A 150 13.08 -17.69 13.24
C ALA A 150 13.03 -19.22 13.04
N LYS A 151 12.35 -19.70 11.98
CA LYS A 151 12.21 -21.13 11.67
C LYS A 151 13.29 -21.66 10.72
N LYS A 152 13.68 -20.88 9.70
CA LYS A 152 14.59 -21.31 8.63
C LYS A 152 15.98 -20.67 8.68
N SER A 153 16.17 -19.66 9.52
CA SER A 153 17.42 -18.89 9.68
C SER A 153 17.95 -18.22 8.40
N THR A 154 17.16 -18.20 7.33
CA THR A 154 17.45 -17.57 6.05
C THR A 154 16.20 -16.90 5.49
N LEU A 155 16.40 -15.91 4.63
CA LEU A 155 15.37 -15.34 3.78
C LEU A 155 15.77 -15.53 2.30
N PRO A 156 14.81 -15.67 1.37
CA PRO A 156 15.10 -15.62 -0.06
C PRO A 156 15.85 -14.33 -0.40
N SER A 157 16.82 -14.37 -1.31
CA SER A 157 17.69 -13.23 -1.65
C SER A 157 16.95 -11.95 -2.08
N VAL A 158 15.75 -12.10 -2.66
CA VAL A 158 14.89 -10.99 -3.08
C VAL A 158 14.29 -10.25 -1.88
N VAL A 159 13.99 -10.95 -0.78
CA VAL A 159 13.26 -10.39 0.38
C VAL A 159 14.05 -9.29 1.11
N PRO A 160 15.35 -9.48 1.44
CA PRO A 160 16.16 -8.39 2.00
C PRO A 160 16.25 -7.16 1.11
N SER A 161 16.30 -7.35 -0.22
CA SER A 161 16.32 -6.22 -1.17
C SER A 161 15.01 -5.45 -1.11
N ILE A 162 13.85 -6.13 -1.18
CA ILE A 162 12.54 -5.48 -1.04
C ILE A 162 12.43 -4.75 0.30
N LEU A 163 12.81 -5.39 1.40
CA LEU A 163 12.80 -4.78 2.73
C LEU A 163 13.73 -3.57 2.83
N CYS A 164 14.84 -3.53 2.10
CA CYS A 164 15.72 -2.36 1.99
C CYS A 164 14.97 -1.14 1.42
N TYR A 165 14.27 -1.34 0.29
CA TYR A 165 13.44 -0.29 -0.31
C TYR A 165 12.32 0.14 0.65
N THR A 166 11.67 -0.82 1.31
CA THR A 166 10.62 -0.54 2.29
C THR A 166 11.16 0.28 3.47
N PHE A 167 12.30 -0.09 4.07
CA PHE A 167 12.93 0.68 5.16
C PHE A 167 13.39 2.06 4.75
N THR A 168 13.75 2.25 3.48
CA THR A 168 14.28 3.53 3.00
C THR A 168 13.17 4.51 2.59
N ILE A 169 12.11 4.02 1.93
CA ILE A 169 11.04 4.85 1.36
C ILE A 169 9.78 4.83 2.25
N VAL A 170 9.26 3.63 2.54
CA VAL A 170 7.96 3.42 3.19
C VAL A 170 7.99 3.80 4.66
N GLU A 171 9.14 3.74 5.34
CA GLU A 171 9.25 4.16 6.74
C GLU A 171 9.32 5.67 6.96
N HIS A 172 9.38 6.48 5.89
CA HIS A 172 9.58 7.92 5.99
C HIS A 172 8.48 8.75 5.32
N LEU A 173 8.05 8.42 4.10
CA LEU A 173 7.01 9.20 3.39
C LEU A 173 5.59 9.07 3.97
N PRO A 174 5.03 7.85 4.06
CA PRO A 174 3.59 7.66 4.28
C PRO A 174 3.07 8.19 5.61
N HIS A 175 3.94 8.30 6.62
CA HIS A 175 3.54 8.81 7.93
C HIS A 175 3.25 10.31 7.93
N CYS A 176 3.97 11.09 7.10
CA CYS A 176 3.66 12.51 6.93
C CYS A 176 2.29 12.67 6.28
N TRP A 177 1.99 11.85 5.27
CA TRP A 177 0.68 11.83 4.59
C TRP A 177 -0.45 11.47 5.56
N ALA A 178 -0.30 10.38 6.32
CA ALA A 178 -1.30 9.92 7.27
C ALA A 178 -1.58 10.94 8.39
N MET A 179 -0.52 11.55 8.93
CA MET A 179 -0.65 12.56 9.99
C MET A 179 -1.20 13.89 9.48
N SER A 180 -0.91 14.26 8.22
CA SER A 180 -1.55 15.41 7.57
C SER A 180 -3.05 15.21 7.39
N LEU A 181 -3.47 14.04 6.90
CA LEU A 181 -4.88 13.67 6.77
C LEU A 181 -5.60 13.67 8.12
N LEU A 182 -4.95 13.13 9.16
CA LEU A 182 -5.47 13.16 10.52
C LEU A 182 -5.65 14.61 11.01
N GLY A 183 -4.69 15.50 10.72
CA GLY A 183 -4.79 16.93 11.05
C GLY A 183 -5.97 17.61 10.36
N TYR A 184 -6.23 17.26 9.10
CA TYR A 184 -7.38 17.77 8.35
C TYR A 184 -8.72 17.28 8.91
N ILE A 185 -8.89 15.96 9.09
CA ILE A 185 -10.15 15.39 9.60
C ILE A 185 -10.45 15.90 11.02
N THR A 186 -9.43 16.02 11.88
CA THR A 186 -9.61 16.52 13.25
C THR A 186 -9.95 18.00 13.31
N SER A 187 -9.64 18.77 12.27
CA SER A 187 -9.96 20.20 12.19
C SER A 187 -11.41 20.49 11.78
N LEU A 188 -12.14 19.48 11.28
CA LEU A 188 -13.54 19.60 10.88
C LEU A 188 -14.46 19.80 12.10
N ASP A 189 -15.62 20.39 11.85
CA ASP A 189 -16.60 20.67 12.89
C ASP A 189 -17.26 19.39 13.39
N THR A 190 -17.47 19.33 14.71
CA THR A 190 -18.06 18.16 15.42
C THR A 190 -19.39 17.72 14.84
N ASP A 191 -20.15 18.66 14.26
CA ASP A 191 -21.49 18.43 13.74
C ASP A 191 -21.46 17.89 12.29
N THR A 192 -20.32 18.00 11.60
CA THR A 192 -20.09 17.54 10.22
C THR A 192 -19.33 16.21 10.14
N LEU A 193 -18.85 15.70 11.27
CA LEU A 193 -18.02 14.50 11.34
C LEU A 193 -18.86 13.23 11.15
N THR A 194 -18.59 12.48 10.08
CA THR A 194 -19.23 11.17 9.87
C THR A 194 -18.58 10.09 10.74
N ASN A 195 -19.35 9.06 11.11
CA ASN A 195 -18.82 7.92 11.88
C ASN A 195 -17.60 7.25 11.20
N GLU A 196 -17.55 7.28 9.87
CA GLU A 196 -16.44 6.74 9.09
C GLU A 196 -15.14 7.55 9.28
N GLN A 197 -15.24 8.88 9.31
CA GLN A 197 -14.10 9.77 9.54
C GLN A 197 -13.53 9.63 10.96
N ILE A 198 -14.39 9.42 11.96
CA ILE A 198 -13.97 9.17 13.35
C ILE A 198 -13.23 7.82 13.44
N ALA A 199 -13.79 6.77 12.82
CA ALA A 199 -13.14 5.46 12.78
C ALA A 199 -11.79 5.51 12.07
N LEU A 200 -11.72 6.18 10.91
CA LEU A 200 -10.49 6.36 10.16
C LEU A 200 -9.44 7.12 10.99
N SER A 201 -9.83 8.20 11.67
CA SER A 201 -8.93 8.98 12.53
C SER A 201 -8.33 8.13 13.64
N PHE A 202 -9.14 7.30 14.30
CA PHE A 202 -8.67 6.36 15.32
C PHE A 202 -7.67 5.35 14.75
N PHE A 203 -7.96 4.75 13.59
CA PHE A 203 -7.04 3.79 12.97
C PHE A 203 -5.74 4.45 12.47
N LEU A 204 -5.79 5.67 11.91
CA LEU A 204 -4.60 6.41 11.52
C LEU A 204 -3.71 6.73 12.72
N ALA A 205 -4.29 7.18 13.83
CA ALA A 205 -3.55 7.42 15.08
C ALA A 205 -2.93 6.11 15.63
N LEU A 206 -3.71 5.02 15.65
CA LEU A 206 -3.22 3.72 16.12
C LEU A 206 -2.07 3.18 15.27
N THR A 207 -2.19 3.27 13.94
CA THR A 207 -1.12 2.84 13.02
C THR A 207 0.15 3.67 13.18
N PHE A 208 0.03 4.99 13.37
CA PHE A 208 1.18 5.86 13.67
C PHE A 208 1.87 5.48 14.98
N VAL A 209 1.13 5.21 16.05
CA VAL A 209 1.71 4.79 17.35
C VAL A 209 2.41 3.43 17.22
N LEU A 210 1.77 2.44 16.61
CA LEU A 210 2.35 1.11 16.38
C LEU A 210 3.62 1.20 15.54
N PHE A 211 3.58 1.98 14.45
CA PHE A 211 4.76 2.25 13.63
C PHE A 211 5.87 2.89 14.45
N SER A 212 5.55 3.91 15.25
CA SER A 212 6.53 4.62 16.05
C SER A 212 7.24 3.70 17.02
N VAL A 213 6.52 2.76 17.65
CA VAL A 213 7.15 1.75 18.50
C VAL A 213 8.06 0.83 17.66
N ILE A 214 7.60 0.33 16.51
CA ILE A 214 8.37 -0.60 15.66
C ILE A 214 9.65 0.07 15.11
N HIS A 215 9.54 1.27 14.55
CA HIS A 215 10.65 2.00 13.94
C HIS A 215 11.66 2.51 14.99
N GLN A 216 11.20 2.83 16.20
CA GLN A 216 12.09 3.12 17.32
C GLN A 216 12.83 1.84 17.73
N MET A 217 12.14 0.69 17.86
CA MET A 217 12.77 -0.60 18.15
C MET A 217 13.86 -0.97 17.14
N LEU A 218 13.65 -0.61 15.87
CA LEU A 218 14.58 -0.80 14.76
C LEU A 218 15.88 0.02 14.88
N ASN A 219 15.75 1.30 15.27
CA ASN A 219 16.84 2.29 15.20
C ASN A 219 17.41 2.72 16.55
N ILE A 220 17.06 2.01 17.64
CA ILE A 220 17.54 2.34 19.00
C ILE A 220 19.07 2.41 19.10
N ALA A 221 19.79 1.41 18.55
CA ALA A 221 21.25 1.41 18.55
C ALA A 221 21.78 0.39 17.53
N SER A 222 22.71 0.78 16.67
CA SER A 222 23.34 -0.15 15.72
C SER A 222 24.85 -0.02 15.75
N ILE A 223 25.53 -1.17 15.78
CA ILE A 223 26.99 -1.28 15.62
C ILE A 223 27.38 -1.11 14.14
N PHE A 224 26.43 -1.31 13.23
CA PHE A 224 26.67 -1.07 11.82
C PHE A 224 26.59 0.44 11.53
N PHE A 225 27.43 0.91 10.61
CA PHE A 225 27.32 2.24 10.00
C PHE A 225 26.31 2.20 8.86
N THR A 226 25.04 1.94 9.21
CA THR A 226 23.98 1.73 8.22
C THR A 226 23.79 2.95 7.32
N PRO A 227 23.80 2.78 5.98
CA PRO A 227 23.48 3.86 5.07
C PRO A 227 22.01 4.21 5.23
N LEU A 228 21.78 5.45 5.66
CA LEU A 228 20.47 6.03 5.87
C LEU A 228 20.42 7.36 5.11
N ALA A 229 19.22 7.93 4.94
CA ALA A 229 19.05 9.22 4.27
C ALA A 229 19.97 10.32 4.85
N PHE A 230 20.07 10.39 6.18
CA PHE A 230 21.07 11.22 6.85
C PHE A 230 22.24 10.35 7.30
N LYS A 231 23.46 10.65 6.82
CA LYS A 231 24.67 9.93 7.24
C LYS A 231 25.08 10.37 8.65
N THR A 232 24.47 9.75 9.68
CA THR A 232 24.71 10.03 11.10
C THR A 232 25.42 8.87 11.79
N VAL A 233 26.18 9.17 12.86
CA VAL A 233 26.86 8.12 13.64
C VAL A 233 25.84 7.28 14.41
N ASN A 234 24.83 7.92 14.99
CA ASN A 234 23.76 7.25 15.73
C ASN A 234 22.47 7.25 14.88
N PRO A 235 21.79 6.10 14.76
CA PRO A 235 20.54 6.01 13.98
C PRO A 235 19.31 6.57 14.72
N TRP A 236 19.29 6.55 16.07
CA TRP A 236 18.13 6.98 16.85
C TRP A 236 17.61 8.42 16.57
N PRO A 237 18.48 9.44 16.41
CA PRO A 237 18.03 10.79 16.09
C PRO A 237 17.26 10.88 14.77
N GLN A 238 17.53 9.99 13.81
CA GLN A 238 16.80 9.96 12.55
C GLN A 238 15.35 9.48 12.69
N SER A 239 15.11 8.48 13.56
CA SER A 239 13.75 8.05 13.89
C SER A 239 13.00 9.15 14.62
N THR A 240 13.68 9.82 15.54
CA THR A 240 13.14 10.98 16.26
C THR A 240 12.76 12.10 15.30
N LEU A 241 13.60 12.41 14.31
CA LEU A 241 13.29 13.37 13.24
C LEU A 241 12.02 12.97 12.48
N THR A 242 11.86 11.69 12.10
CA THR A 242 10.67 11.22 11.38
C THR A 242 9.40 11.46 12.20
N TYR A 243 9.41 11.17 13.51
CA TYR A 243 8.25 11.39 14.38
C TYR A 243 7.90 12.85 14.56
N ILE A 244 8.91 13.70 14.81
CA ILE A 244 8.65 15.12 15.02
C ILE A 244 8.20 15.76 13.70
N THR A 245 8.74 15.34 12.55
CA THR A 245 8.27 15.84 11.24
C THR A 245 6.82 15.44 10.99
N ALA A 246 6.43 14.20 11.28
CA ALA A 246 5.04 13.76 11.16
C ALA A 246 4.10 14.52 12.13
N LEU A 247 4.56 14.81 13.34
CA LEU A 247 3.83 15.65 14.31
C LEU A 247 3.70 17.10 13.82
N ILE A 248 4.77 17.66 13.24
CA ILE A 248 4.74 18.99 12.62
C ILE A 248 3.72 19.03 11.48
N CYS A 249 3.68 18.02 10.60
CA CYS A 249 2.66 17.91 9.56
C CYS A 249 1.25 17.91 10.17
N PHE A 250 1.00 17.11 11.21
CA PHE A 250 -0.30 17.09 11.89
C PHE A 250 -0.71 18.46 12.44
N ILE A 251 0.18 19.11 13.21
CA ILE A 251 -0.14 20.40 13.86
C ILE A 251 -0.26 21.52 12.83
N SER A 252 0.60 21.55 11.82
CA SER A 252 0.54 22.53 10.72
C SER A 252 -0.80 22.43 9.99
N GLU A 253 -1.24 21.23 9.67
CA GLU A 253 -2.49 20.96 8.98
C GLU A 253 -3.72 21.32 9.81
N PHE A 254 -3.71 20.88 11.06
CA PHE A 254 -4.74 21.24 12.03
C PHE A 254 -4.83 22.77 12.20
N SER A 255 -3.70 23.48 12.25
CA SER A 255 -3.68 24.93 12.38
C SER A 255 -4.21 25.68 11.15
N GLY A 256 -4.02 25.14 9.94
CA GLY A 256 -4.44 25.82 8.73
C GLY A 256 -5.93 25.67 8.43
N HIS A 257 -6.54 24.53 8.78
CA HIS A 257 -7.93 24.24 8.50
C HIS A 257 -8.89 24.61 9.66
N TYR A 258 -8.38 24.87 10.87
CA TYR A 258 -9.21 25.22 12.02
C TYR A 258 -9.73 26.67 11.97
N GLN A 259 -10.86 26.94 11.32
CA GLN A 259 -11.36 28.31 11.08
C GLN A 259 -12.05 28.98 12.29
N LYS A 260 -12.45 28.21 13.32
CA LYS A 260 -13.28 28.69 14.44
C LYS A 260 -12.63 29.75 15.34
N ASN A 261 -11.32 29.67 15.58
CA ASN A 261 -10.65 30.59 16.50
C ASN A 261 -9.21 30.92 16.07
N LYS A 262 -8.99 32.19 15.71
CA LYS A 262 -7.68 32.75 15.32
C LYS A 262 -6.60 32.55 16.37
N ILE A 263 -6.95 32.66 17.66
CA ILE A 263 -5.97 32.52 18.76
C ILE A 263 -5.42 31.08 18.79
N VAL A 264 -6.29 30.08 18.58
CA VAL A 264 -5.90 28.67 18.56
C VAL A 264 -4.96 28.39 17.38
N GLN A 265 -5.26 28.91 16.19
CA GLN A 265 -4.36 28.79 15.03
C GLN A 265 -2.96 29.34 15.34
N ILE A 266 -2.86 30.56 15.90
CA ILE A 266 -1.59 31.19 16.23
C ILE A 266 -0.82 30.36 17.28
N VAL A 267 -1.49 29.88 18.33
CA VAL A 267 -0.86 29.03 19.36
C VAL A 267 -0.28 27.75 18.74
N LEU A 268 -1.00 27.10 17.82
CA LEU A 268 -0.54 25.90 17.13
C LEU A 268 0.67 26.19 16.22
N MET A 269 0.67 27.31 15.49
CA MET A 269 1.82 27.74 14.69
C MET A 269 3.05 28.01 15.56
N VAL A 270 2.88 28.56 16.77
CA VAL A 270 3.96 28.74 17.76
C VAL A 270 4.48 27.39 18.26
N VAL A 271 3.61 26.40 18.47
CA VAL A 271 4.04 25.04 18.83
C VAL A 271 4.89 24.42 17.70
N VAL A 272 4.51 24.60 16.43
CA VAL A 272 5.32 24.16 15.28
C VAL A 272 6.70 24.81 15.27
N LEU A 273 6.78 26.13 15.52
CA LEU A 273 8.06 26.85 15.66
C LEU A 273 8.95 26.24 16.75
N LEU A 274 8.39 25.95 17.94
CA LEU A 274 9.13 25.32 19.04
C LEU A 274 9.61 23.90 18.69
N LEU A 275 8.83 23.13 17.93
CA LEU A 275 9.23 21.81 17.46
C LEU A 275 10.41 21.88 16.47
N TYR A 276 10.46 22.87 15.59
CA TYR A 276 11.62 23.08 14.71
C TYR A 276 12.89 23.43 15.50
N ILE A 277 12.79 24.30 16.50
CA ILE A 277 13.89 24.63 17.41
C ILE A 277 14.37 23.36 18.15
N PHE A 278 13.43 22.54 18.62
CA PHE A 278 13.74 21.28 19.27
C PHE A 278 14.46 20.29 18.34
N ILE A 279 14.01 20.13 17.10
CA ILE A 279 14.66 19.30 16.08
C ILE A 279 16.11 19.77 15.85
N PHE A 280 16.32 21.07 15.69
CA PHE A 280 17.62 21.67 15.45
C PHE A 280 18.60 21.28 16.57
N PHE A 281 18.24 21.54 17.84
CA PHE A 281 19.07 21.19 18.98
C PHE A 281 19.29 19.68 19.12
N LEU A 282 18.27 18.86 18.88
CA LEU A 282 18.38 17.41 19.01
C LEU A 282 19.38 16.82 18.01
N LEU A 283 19.31 17.24 16.74
CA LEU A 283 20.19 16.71 15.71
C LEU A 283 21.61 17.28 15.81
N GLU A 284 21.78 18.56 16.11
CA GLU A 284 23.10 19.17 16.28
C GLU A 284 23.87 18.55 17.45
N THR A 285 23.19 18.24 18.56
CA THR A 285 23.85 17.73 19.78
C THR A 285 23.97 16.21 19.88
N LYS A 286 23.12 15.43 19.19
CA LYS A 286 23.06 13.96 19.36
C LYS A 286 23.32 13.13 18.09
N ALA A 287 23.08 13.68 16.90
CA ALA A 287 23.15 12.90 15.65
C ALA A 287 24.56 12.76 15.09
N TYR A 288 25.39 13.80 15.24
CA TYR A 288 26.75 13.88 14.69
C TYR A 288 26.80 13.44 13.22
N PHE A 289 26.52 14.39 12.32
CA PHE A 289 26.57 14.15 10.88
C PHE A 289 27.99 13.81 10.43
N LEU A 290 28.14 12.72 9.68
CA LEU A 290 29.42 12.32 9.08
C LEU A 290 29.68 13.09 7.77
N ASN A 291 28.64 13.35 6.98
CA ASN A 291 28.78 14.19 5.80
C ASN A 291 28.66 15.69 6.16
N GLY A 292 29.70 16.45 5.81
CA GLY A 292 29.78 17.90 6.02
C GLY A 292 28.67 18.67 5.30
N PHE A 293 28.45 18.33 4.03
CA PHE A 293 27.44 18.96 3.18
C PHE A 293 26.03 18.71 3.73
N GLN A 294 25.65 17.44 3.91
CA GLN A 294 24.30 17.06 4.38
C GLN A 294 23.93 17.73 5.70
N GLY A 295 24.85 17.77 6.68
CA GLY A 295 24.57 18.42 7.95
C GLY A 295 24.47 19.95 7.86
N SER A 296 25.23 20.58 6.95
CA SER A 296 25.16 22.04 6.76
C SER A 296 23.85 22.44 6.07
N THR A 297 23.45 21.71 5.03
CA THR A 297 22.16 21.91 4.34
C THR A 297 20.99 21.64 5.28
N PHE A 298 21.07 20.60 6.12
CA PHE A 298 20.03 20.30 7.11
C PHE A 298 19.83 21.47 8.09
N CYS A 299 20.92 21.99 8.68
CA CYS A 299 20.84 23.13 9.60
C CYS A 299 20.26 24.36 8.90
N ALA A 300 20.69 24.65 7.67
CA ALA A 300 20.19 25.77 6.89
C ALA A 300 18.69 25.68 6.59
N VAL A 301 18.17 24.47 6.28
CA VAL A 301 16.73 24.26 6.09
C VAL A 301 15.98 24.46 7.40
N CYS A 302 16.48 23.97 8.54
CA CYS A 302 15.87 24.24 9.85
C CYS A 302 15.82 25.74 10.18
N ASP A 303 16.93 26.46 9.97
CA ASP A 303 17.01 27.91 10.20
C ASP A 303 15.98 28.65 9.33
N ALA A 304 15.86 28.25 8.05
CA ALA A 304 14.86 28.79 7.15
C ALA A 304 13.41 28.46 7.59
N CYS A 305 13.13 27.23 8.05
CA CYS A 305 11.82 26.85 8.58
C CYS A 305 11.42 27.69 9.81
N ILE A 306 12.38 27.96 10.70
CA ILE A 306 12.17 28.80 11.90
C ILE A 306 11.81 30.22 11.49
N ILE A 307 12.59 30.83 10.59
CA ILE A 307 12.35 32.18 10.08
C ILE A 307 11.00 32.26 9.36
N PHE A 308 10.71 31.29 8.49
CA PHE A 308 9.45 31.26 7.75
C PHE A 308 8.25 31.11 8.68
N SER A 309 8.33 30.24 9.69
CA SER A 309 7.27 30.08 10.68
C SER A 309 7.00 31.39 11.42
N VAL A 310 8.05 32.15 11.79
CA VAL A 310 7.92 33.48 12.39
C VAL A 310 7.25 34.47 11.43
N ILE A 311 7.67 34.51 10.16
CA ILE A 311 7.06 35.36 9.14
C ILE A 311 5.58 35.03 8.98
N SER A 312 5.21 33.75 8.81
CA SER A 312 3.82 33.31 8.67
C SER A 312 2.97 33.69 9.89
N ILE A 313 3.51 33.59 11.11
CA ILE A 313 2.81 34.04 12.33
C ILE A 313 2.56 35.56 12.29
N ILE A 314 3.54 36.36 11.88
CA ILE A 314 3.38 37.81 11.75
C ILE A 314 2.31 38.16 10.72
N TYR A 315 2.35 37.54 9.53
CA TYR A 315 1.36 37.75 8.48
C TYR A 315 -0.05 37.33 8.92
N MET A 316 -0.16 36.24 9.68
CA MET A 316 -1.43 35.77 10.22
C MET A 316 -1.99 36.72 11.30
N ILE A 317 -1.13 37.34 12.11
CA ILE A 317 -1.56 38.40 13.05
C ILE A 317 -2.10 39.62 12.28
N VAL A 318 -1.42 40.01 11.20
CA VAL A 318 -1.73 41.18 10.36
C VAL A 318 -2.88 40.94 9.37
N GLU A 319 -3.33 39.70 9.20
CA GLU A 319 -4.41 39.29 8.27
C GLU A 319 -4.15 39.71 6.82
N LYS A 320 -2.88 39.62 6.39
CA LYS A 320 -2.50 39.88 5.00
C LYS A 320 -2.02 38.59 4.33
N PRO A 321 -2.35 38.38 3.05
CA PRO A 321 -1.79 37.28 2.29
C PRO A 321 -0.28 37.45 2.15
N VAL A 322 0.43 36.34 2.04
CA VAL A 322 1.88 36.32 1.81
C VAL A 322 2.16 36.83 0.39
N HIS A 323 3.21 37.65 0.20
CA HIS A 323 3.59 38.16 -1.12
C HIS A 323 4.57 37.22 -1.86
N ASP A 324 4.53 37.24 -3.20
CA ASP A 324 5.29 36.32 -4.07
C ASP A 324 6.81 36.36 -3.83
N PHE A 325 7.36 37.55 -3.57
CA PHE A 325 8.80 37.74 -3.39
C PHE A 325 9.34 37.05 -2.14
N ILE A 326 8.49 36.69 -1.16
CA ILE A 326 8.90 36.03 0.08
C ILE A 326 9.49 34.64 -0.21
N PHE A 327 8.95 33.89 -1.18
CA PHE A 327 9.50 32.60 -1.59
C PHE A 327 10.90 32.71 -2.22
N LEU A 328 11.13 33.79 -2.98
CA LEU A 328 12.43 34.06 -3.58
C LEU A 328 13.46 34.44 -2.50
N ILE A 329 13.07 35.29 -1.54
CA ILE A 329 13.91 35.64 -0.38
C ILE A 329 14.26 34.38 0.42
N VAL A 330 13.30 33.48 0.63
CA VAL A 330 13.50 32.28 1.43
C VAL A 330 14.43 31.29 0.71
N SER A 331 14.27 31.13 -0.60
CA SER A 331 15.16 30.30 -1.42
C SER A 331 16.61 30.83 -1.38
N LEU A 332 16.80 32.15 -1.48
CA LEU A 332 18.10 32.80 -1.32
C LEU A 332 18.65 32.64 0.12
N SER A 333 17.78 32.72 1.13
CA SER A 333 18.17 32.56 2.53
C SER A 333 18.68 31.15 2.83
N ILE A 334 18.10 30.10 2.23
CA ILE A 334 18.58 28.72 2.38
C ILE A 334 20.00 28.58 1.82
N ILE A 335 20.28 29.18 0.66
CA ILE A 335 21.62 29.17 0.05
C ILE A 335 22.62 29.89 0.96
N LEU A 336 22.25 31.09 1.44
CA LEU A 336 23.10 31.89 2.34
C LEU A 336 23.37 31.14 3.66
N PHE A 337 22.35 30.60 4.31
CA PHE A 337 22.50 29.83 5.55
C PHE A 337 23.29 28.54 5.33
N THR A 338 23.22 27.92 4.16
CA THR A 338 24.06 26.75 3.84
C THR A 338 25.54 27.14 3.84
N ILE A 339 25.89 28.27 3.21
CA ILE A 339 27.27 28.79 3.19
C ILE A 339 27.74 29.17 4.60
N LEU A 340 26.91 29.88 5.37
CA LEU A 340 27.23 30.27 6.75
C LEU A 340 27.43 29.06 7.66
N ASN A 341 26.50 28.10 7.64
CA ASN A 341 26.60 26.87 8.43
C ASN A 341 27.81 26.02 8.02
N PHE A 342 28.15 25.98 6.73
CA PHE A 342 29.36 25.31 6.25
C PHE A 342 30.64 25.95 6.82
N GLN A 343 30.72 27.27 6.85
CA GLN A 343 31.86 27.99 7.45
C GLN A 343 31.94 27.80 8.97
N LEU A 344 30.82 27.91 9.68
CA LEU A 344 30.74 27.67 11.13
C LEU A 344 31.19 26.26 11.49
N ARG A 345 30.73 25.27 10.70
CA ARG A 345 31.11 23.87 10.88
C ARG A 345 32.60 23.65 10.61
N SER A 346 33.15 24.26 9.56
CA SER A 346 34.59 24.18 9.25
C SER A 346 35.46 24.73 10.39
N ARG A 347 35.04 25.84 11.02
CA ARG A 347 35.73 26.38 12.22
C ARG A 347 35.68 25.41 13.40
N ARG A 348 34.52 24.79 13.67
CA ARG A 348 34.40 23.77 14.73
C ARG A 348 35.27 22.54 14.45
N PHE A 349 35.39 22.15 13.18
CA PHE A 349 36.21 21.03 12.75
C PHE A 349 37.70 21.28 13.02
N ILE A 350 38.21 22.46 12.66
CA ILE A 350 39.60 22.87 12.97
C ILE A 350 39.84 22.91 14.47
N LYS A 351 38.91 23.48 15.26
CA LYS A 351 39.03 23.51 16.72
C LYS A 351 39.06 22.10 17.32
N SER A 352 38.27 21.18 16.78
CA SER A 352 38.24 19.79 17.22
C SER A 352 39.56 19.07 16.95
N LEU A 353 40.19 19.32 15.79
CA LEU A 353 41.52 18.80 15.46
C LEU A 353 42.59 19.36 16.41
N SER A 354 42.60 20.67 16.66
CA SER A 354 43.56 21.26 17.61
C SER A 354 43.44 20.68 19.04
N ILE A 355 42.23 20.29 19.44
CA ILE A 355 41.99 19.62 20.73
C ILE A 355 42.55 18.20 20.71
N LEU A 356 42.47 17.48 19.58
CA LEU A 356 43.06 16.15 19.44
C LEU A 356 44.59 16.19 19.44
N ASP A 357 45.19 17.16 18.76
CA ASP A 357 46.65 17.38 18.77
C ASP A 357 47.14 17.62 20.21
N TYR A 358 46.45 18.48 20.97
CA TYR A 358 46.76 18.77 22.37
C TYR A 358 46.61 17.56 23.31
N LEU A 359 45.68 16.65 23.01
CA LEU A 359 45.50 15.40 23.78
C LEU A 359 46.54 14.33 23.41
N GLU A 360 47.06 14.33 22.19
CA GLU A 360 48.16 13.44 21.78
C GLU A 360 49.47 13.85 22.47
N GLU A 361 49.71 15.14 22.65
CA GLU A 361 50.92 15.71 23.27
C GLU A 361 50.98 15.50 24.80
N ASP A 362 49.88 15.72 25.53
CA ASP A 362 49.86 15.53 27.00
C ASP A 362 48.53 14.92 27.50
N LYS A 363 48.67 13.78 28.19
CA LYS A 363 47.56 12.97 28.74
C LYS A 363 46.90 13.60 29.97
N SER A 364 47.54 14.56 30.62
CA SER A 364 46.99 15.27 31.79
C SER A 364 45.78 16.16 31.42
N ASN A 365 45.66 16.50 30.13
CA ASN A 365 44.65 17.40 29.57
C ASN A 365 43.24 16.80 29.45
N TYR A 366 43.08 15.51 29.74
CA TYR A 366 41.76 14.87 29.83
C TYR A 366 40.85 15.47 30.90
N SER A 367 41.43 16.18 31.88
CA SER A 367 40.70 16.97 32.89
C SER A 367 39.83 18.09 32.31
N MET A 368 40.06 18.51 31.06
CA MET A 368 39.22 19.48 30.35
C MET A 368 37.79 18.99 30.11
N PHE A 369 37.57 17.67 30.07
CA PHE A 369 36.26 17.07 29.81
C PHE A 369 35.59 16.60 31.10
N LYS A 370 34.36 17.08 31.35
CA LYS A 370 33.55 16.64 32.51
C LYS A 370 32.70 15.40 32.22
N ARG A 371 32.43 15.11 30.94
CA ARG A 371 31.58 14.00 30.48
C ARG A 371 32.13 13.40 29.19
N SER A 372 32.00 12.08 29.02
CA SER A 372 32.38 11.37 27.79
C SER A 372 31.65 11.92 26.53
N SER A 373 30.44 12.45 26.69
CA SER A 373 29.66 13.01 25.57
C SER A 373 30.34 14.21 24.90
N GLN A 374 31.29 14.86 25.57
CA GLN A 374 32.04 16.00 25.05
C GLN A 374 33.27 15.58 24.24
N ILE A 375 33.81 14.36 24.46
CA ILE A 375 35.00 13.87 23.75
C ILE A 375 34.64 13.08 22.49
N LEU A 376 33.52 12.36 22.52
CA LEU A 376 32.97 11.58 21.39
C LEU A 376 32.90 12.36 20.05
N PRO A 377 32.43 13.62 19.99
CA PRO A 377 32.38 14.39 18.75
C PRO A 377 33.78 14.60 18.15
N ASN A 378 34.77 14.86 19.01
CA ASN A 378 36.15 15.06 18.58
C ASN A 378 36.74 13.77 18.03
N ILE A 379 36.47 12.63 18.68
CA ILE A 379 36.91 11.33 18.19
C ILE A 379 36.37 11.05 16.79
N PHE A 380 35.07 11.25 16.54
CA PHE A 380 34.47 11.01 15.22
C PHE A 380 35.05 11.91 14.13
N ILE A 381 35.33 13.19 14.44
CA ILE A 381 36.03 14.11 13.53
C ILE A 381 37.46 13.63 13.24
N GLY A 382 38.17 13.11 14.25
CA GLY A 382 39.49 12.52 14.08
C GLY A 382 39.50 11.28 13.17
N PHE A 383 38.49 10.41 13.27
CA PHE A 383 38.34 9.28 12.33
C PHE A 383 37.95 9.71 10.92
N GLN A 384 37.22 10.82 10.75
CA GLN A 384 36.88 11.38 9.44
C GLN A 384 38.10 11.98 8.71
N THR A 385 39.07 12.47 9.47
CA THR A 385 40.29 13.14 8.97
C THR A 385 41.53 12.28 8.97
N ASN A 386 41.43 11.01 9.43
CA ASN A 386 42.57 10.11 9.63
C ASN A 386 43.62 10.62 10.63
N HIS A 387 43.19 11.26 11.71
CA HIS A 387 44.10 11.70 12.76
C HIS A 387 44.87 10.51 13.36
N ARG A 388 46.19 10.66 13.53
CA ARG A 388 47.10 9.58 13.97
C ARG A 388 46.66 8.96 15.30
N TYR A 389 46.38 9.79 16.31
CA TYR A 389 45.88 9.37 17.63
C TYR A 389 44.57 8.57 17.61
N CYS A 390 43.70 8.80 16.61
CA CYS A 390 42.46 8.05 16.46
C CYS A 390 42.69 6.70 15.76
N LEU A 391 43.55 6.65 14.73
CA LEU A 391 43.87 5.43 13.99
C LEU A 391 44.61 4.38 14.83
N SER A 392 45.35 4.80 15.85
CA SER A 392 45.98 3.91 16.83
C SER A 392 45.01 3.33 17.87
N TYR A 393 43.75 3.79 17.89
CA TYR A 393 42.74 3.49 18.92
C TYR A 393 43.16 3.83 20.37
N THR A 394 44.33 4.45 20.58
CA THR A 394 44.87 4.81 21.89
C THR A 394 43.99 5.81 22.61
N ILE A 395 43.35 6.71 21.85
CA ILE A 395 42.36 7.67 22.37
C ILE A 395 41.22 6.98 23.13
N PHE A 396 40.78 5.78 22.71
CA PHE A 396 39.72 5.04 23.42
C PHE A 396 40.22 4.41 24.71
N ARG A 397 41.45 3.90 24.72
CA ARG A 397 42.07 3.34 25.93
C ARG A 397 42.28 4.44 26.98
N ASP A 398 42.83 5.57 26.57
CA ASP A 398 43.05 6.72 27.45
C ASP A 398 41.70 7.31 27.94
N SER A 399 40.70 7.43 27.06
CA SER A 399 39.35 7.88 27.43
C SER A 399 38.62 6.92 28.38
N LEU A 400 38.78 5.60 28.20
CA LEU A 400 38.16 4.58 29.06
C LEU A 400 38.80 4.56 30.46
N ASN A 401 40.08 4.86 30.59
CA ASN A 401 40.74 4.99 31.90
C ASN A 401 40.20 6.19 32.70
N CYS A 402 39.80 7.28 32.02
CA CYS A 402 39.19 8.44 32.68
C CYS A 402 37.67 8.28 32.90
N PHE A 403 36.98 7.55 32.02
CA PHE A 403 35.52 7.37 32.04
C PHE A 403 35.12 5.88 32.04
N GLU A 404 35.57 5.13 33.05
CA GLU A 404 35.49 3.65 33.12
C GLU A 404 34.07 3.06 32.98
N ASN A 405 33.03 3.82 33.33
CA ASN A 405 31.64 3.33 33.41
C ASN A 405 30.71 3.82 32.29
N ASP A 406 31.23 4.50 31.25
CA ASP A 406 30.35 5.05 30.21
C ASP A 406 30.07 4.08 29.05
N LEU A 407 28.83 3.60 29.00
CA LEU A 407 28.35 2.69 27.96
C LEU A 407 28.43 3.32 26.55
N SER A 408 28.22 4.63 26.41
CA SER A 408 28.22 5.29 25.09
C SER A 408 29.61 5.30 24.46
N LEU A 409 30.66 5.47 25.27
CA LEU A 409 32.05 5.41 24.81
C LEU A 409 32.43 3.99 24.38
N LEU A 410 32.02 2.98 25.17
CA LEU A 410 32.28 1.57 24.87
C LEU A 410 31.56 1.10 23.58
N ILE A 411 30.34 1.59 23.34
CA ILE A 411 29.59 1.32 22.10
C ILE A 411 30.27 1.99 20.90
N ALA A 412 30.70 3.24 21.02
CA ALA A 412 31.42 3.94 19.95
C ALA A 412 32.75 3.25 19.62
N PHE A 413 33.47 2.78 20.64
CA PHE A 413 34.69 2.00 20.47
C PHE A 413 34.42 0.69 19.73
N ALA A 414 33.41 -0.07 20.16
CA ALA A 414 32.97 -1.29 19.48
C ALA A 414 32.59 -1.04 18.02
N LYS A 415 31.93 0.10 17.74
CA LYS A 415 31.47 0.49 16.41
C LYS A 415 32.62 0.74 15.44
N LEU A 416 33.67 1.42 15.88
CA LEU A 416 34.84 1.75 15.05
C LEU A 416 35.80 0.56 14.91
N LEU A 417 35.93 -0.29 15.94
CA LEU A 417 36.66 -1.57 15.81
C LEU A 417 35.96 -2.54 14.86
N ALA A 418 34.61 -2.53 14.84
CA ALA A 418 33.85 -3.39 13.96
C ALA A 418 34.10 -3.10 12.47
N ILE A 419 34.64 -1.94 12.09
CA ILE A 419 35.01 -1.64 10.69
C ILE A 419 36.07 -2.62 10.19
N TYR A 420 37.15 -2.85 10.96
CA TYR A 420 38.26 -3.70 10.51
C TYR A 420 38.12 -5.14 11.03
N PRO A 421 38.11 -6.14 10.14
CA PRO A 421 38.05 -7.55 10.55
C PRO A 421 39.27 -8.01 11.37
N GLU A 422 40.43 -7.37 11.13
CA GLU A 422 41.72 -7.70 11.75
C GLU A 422 41.74 -7.45 13.27
N GLU A 423 40.92 -6.52 13.78
CA GLU A 423 40.85 -6.16 15.21
C GLU A 423 39.92 -7.08 16.04
N TYR A 424 39.78 -8.34 15.62
CA TYR A 424 38.92 -9.33 16.27
C TYR A 424 39.18 -9.48 17.77
N ALA A 425 40.45 -9.52 18.19
CA ALA A 425 40.83 -9.69 19.59
C ALA A 425 40.37 -8.52 20.48
N GLN A 426 40.52 -7.28 20.00
CA GLN A 426 40.07 -6.09 20.70
C GLN A 426 38.54 -6.03 20.78
N LEU A 427 37.85 -6.39 19.68
CA LEU A 427 36.39 -6.44 19.64
C LEU A 427 35.82 -7.48 20.63
N ASN A 428 36.48 -8.64 20.74
CA ASN A 428 36.10 -9.68 21.70
C ASN A 428 36.34 -9.24 23.16
N TRP A 429 37.41 -8.47 23.42
CA TRP A 429 37.65 -7.85 24.72
C TRP A 429 36.53 -6.85 25.10
N VAL A 430 36.12 -6.00 24.15
CA VAL A 430 34.99 -5.08 24.35
C VAL A 430 33.68 -5.83 24.62
N TYR A 431 33.43 -6.93 23.93
CA TYR A 431 32.28 -7.80 24.19
C TYR A 431 32.31 -8.39 25.61
N ALA A 432 33.47 -8.84 26.10
CA ALA A 432 33.64 -9.32 27.47
C ALA A 432 33.39 -8.22 28.52
N MET A 433 33.85 -6.98 28.27
CA MET A 433 33.58 -5.83 29.13
C MET A 433 32.09 -5.46 29.16
N LEU A 434 31.42 -5.45 28.01
CA LEU A 434 29.96 -5.27 27.93
C LEU A 434 29.20 -6.35 28.71
N LYS A 435 29.70 -7.59 28.74
CA LYS A 435 29.10 -8.71 29.48
C LYS A 435 29.17 -8.50 31.00
N ARG A 436 30.28 -7.96 31.51
CA ARG A 436 30.51 -7.68 32.94
C ARG A 436 29.73 -6.47 33.46
N HIS A 437 29.21 -5.62 32.58
CA HIS A 437 28.48 -4.42 32.97
C HIS A 437 27.14 -4.74 33.69
N PRO A 438 26.88 -4.22 34.91
CA PRO A 438 25.82 -4.70 35.80
C PRO A 438 24.38 -4.30 35.38
N LYS A 439 24.22 -3.28 34.54
CA LYS A 439 22.89 -2.83 34.04
C LYS A 439 22.62 -3.38 32.65
N SER A 440 21.78 -4.42 32.53
CA SER A 440 21.34 -4.93 31.22
C SER A 440 20.13 -4.15 30.68
N ASN A 441 20.38 -2.97 30.12
CA ASN A 441 19.34 -2.25 29.39
C ASN A 441 19.00 -2.98 28.08
N PHE A 442 17.83 -2.73 27.51
CA PHE A 442 17.42 -3.29 26.21
C PHE A 442 18.49 -3.05 25.12
N ILE A 443 19.06 -1.85 25.10
CA ILE A 443 20.18 -1.43 24.24
C ILE A 443 21.39 -2.37 24.38
N THR A 444 21.81 -2.65 25.61
CA THR A 444 22.97 -3.51 25.88
C THR A 444 22.73 -4.95 25.40
N LYS A 445 21.49 -5.45 25.48
CA LYS A 445 21.13 -6.78 24.95
C LYS A 445 21.15 -6.80 23.42
N PHE A 446 20.66 -5.75 22.79
CA PHE A 446 20.64 -5.60 21.32
C PHE A 446 22.07 -5.54 20.76
N ILE A 447 22.92 -4.71 21.35
CA ILE A 447 24.32 -4.55 20.95
C ILE A 447 25.12 -5.84 21.20
N LYS A 448 24.90 -6.53 22.31
CA LYS A 448 25.51 -7.85 22.55
C LYS A 448 25.16 -8.87 21.46
N ALA A 449 23.90 -8.89 21.01
CA ALA A 449 23.45 -9.79 19.95
C ALA A 449 24.12 -9.47 18.60
N GLN A 450 24.22 -8.18 18.26
CA GLN A 450 24.90 -7.73 17.04
C GLN A 450 26.40 -8.03 17.08
N LEU A 451 27.11 -7.73 18.19
CA LEU A 451 28.52 -8.08 18.36
C LEU A 451 28.76 -9.57 18.22
N MET A 452 27.94 -10.39 18.86
CA MET A 452 28.08 -11.83 18.77
C MET A 452 27.95 -12.32 17.33
N THR A 453 27.02 -11.76 16.55
CA THR A 453 26.83 -12.15 15.14
C THR A 453 28.05 -11.78 14.29
N ILE A 454 28.63 -10.60 14.50
CA ILE A 454 29.86 -10.17 13.82
C ILE A 454 31.04 -11.08 14.22
N LEU A 455 31.19 -11.35 15.52
CA LEU A 455 32.26 -12.21 16.04
C LEU A 455 32.16 -13.65 15.53
N MET A 456 30.96 -14.23 15.46
CA MET A 456 30.77 -15.59 14.93
C MET A 456 31.12 -15.67 13.43
N ARG A 457 30.77 -14.64 12.65
CA ARG A 457 31.03 -14.60 11.20
C ARG A 457 32.53 -14.48 10.88
N ARG A 458 33.27 -13.77 11.73
CA ARG A 458 34.73 -13.56 11.61
C ARG A 458 35.56 -14.66 12.29
N GLU A 459 34.93 -15.64 12.93
CA GLU A 459 35.61 -16.72 13.64
C GLU A 459 36.19 -17.77 12.67
N SER A 460 37.52 -17.87 12.61
CA SER A 460 38.25 -18.86 11.79
C SER A 460 38.62 -20.14 12.56
N THR A 461 38.61 -20.11 13.89
CA THR A 461 39.00 -21.22 14.78
C THR A 461 37.82 -22.12 15.19
N LEU A 462 38.10 -23.34 15.66
CA LEU A 462 37.07 -24.24 16.16
C LEU A 462 36.72 -23.95 17.64
N SER A 463 35.65 -23.21 17.90
CA SER A 463 35.13 -23.08 19.27
C SER A 463 34.44 -24.37 19.77
N GLY A 464 34.42 -24.55 21.10
CA GLY A 464 33.72 -25.67 21.74
C GLY A 464 32.21 -25.71 21.43
N ASP A 465 31.58 -24.55 21.23
CA ASP A 465 30.18 -24.45 20.83
C ASP A 465 29.96 -24.89 19.37
N LEU A 466 30.87 -24.52 18.46
CA LEU A 466 30.83 -24.97 17.07
C LEU A 466 31.07 -26.49 16.98
N LYS A 467 32.01 -27.05 17.76
CA LYS A 467 32.27 -28.49 17.84
C LYS A 467 31.03 -29.29 18.22
N LYS A 468 30.28 -28.85 19.26
CA LYS A 468 29.02 -29.47 19.68
C LYS A 468 27.94 -29.41 18.59
N LYS A 469 27.82 -28.27 17.89
CA LYS A 469 26.88 -28.11 16.77
C LYS A 469 27.23 -29.04 15.60
N LEU A 470 28.52 -29.15 15.27
CA LEU A 470 29.00 -30.00 14.19
C LEU A 470 28.79 -31.49 14.50
N GLN A 471 29.03 -31.92 15.74
CA GLN A 471 28.72 -33.29 16.19
C GLN A 471 27.22 -33.61 16.07
N SER A 472 26.34 -32.68 16.45
CA SER A 472 24.89 -32.86 16.27
C SER A 472 24.48 -32.97 14.80
N ILE A 473 25.13 -32.23 13.90
CA ILE A 473 24.89 -32.34 12.46
C ILE A 473 25.42 -33.68 11.94
N SER A 474 26.61 -34.10 12.36
CA SER A 474 27.20 -35.39 12.00
C SER A 474 26.29 -36.56 12.36
N HIS A 475 25.70 -36.55 13.56
CA HIS A 475 24.72 -37.56 13.97
C HIS A 475 23.51 -37.60 13.02
N LEU A 476 22.94 -36.43 12.67
CA LEU A 476 21.82 -36.37 11.73
C LEU A 476 22.20 -36.88 10.33
N VAL A 477 23.43 -36.61 9.87
CA VAL A 477 23.96 -37.14 8.61
C VAL A 477 24.03 -38.67 8.66
N SER A 478 24.52 -39.25 9.75
CA SER A 478 24.51 -40.70 9.96
C SER A 478 23.08 -41.26 9.95
N THR A 479 22.14 -40.61 10.65
CA THR A 479 20.72 -40.98 10.61
C THR A 479 20.14 -40.88 9.19
N ALA A 480 20.51 -39.88 8.39
CA ALA A 480 20.07 -39.74 7.01
C ALA A 480 20.60 -40.88 6.13
N LYS A 481 21.88 -41.25 6.27
CA LYS A 481 22.49 -42.40 5.59
C LYS A 481 21.75 -43.70 5.94
N LEU A 482 21.41 -43.92 7.21
CA LEU A 482 20.60 -45.07 7.64
C LEU A 482 19.19 -45.06 7.02
N ARG A 483 18.53 -43.90 6.90
CA ARG A 483 17.20 -43.81 6.26
C ARG A 483 17.23 -44.09 4.75
N ILE A 484 18.29 -43.68 4.05
CA ILE A 484 18.50 -44.04 2.64
C ILE A 484 18.64 -45.55 2.51
N ARG A 485 19.41 -46.18 3.41
CA ARG A 485 19.55 -47.63 3.44
C ARG A 485 18.21 -48.33 3.63
N ASN A 486 17.43 -47.98 4.65
CA ASN A 486 16.12 -48.60 4.91
C ASN A 486 15.15 -48.39 3.73
N MET A 487 15.29 -47.29 2.98
CA MET A 487 14.54 -47.06 1.75
C MET A 487 14.95 -48.02 0.63
N TRP A 488 16.25 -48.23 0.42
CA TRP A 488 16.73 -49.21 -0.56
C TRP A 488 16.33 -50.64 -0.17
N GLU A 489 16.37 -50.99 1.12
CA GLU A 489 15.87 -52.28 1.61
C GLU A 489 14.36 -52.45 1.36
N ALA A 490 13.55 -51.39 1.53
CA ALA A 490 12.11 -51.41 1.23
C ALA A 490 11.80 -51.49 -0.28
N VAL A 491 12.65 -50.91 -1.13
CA VAL A 491 12.57 -51.09 -2.59
C VAL A 491 12.91 -52.53 -2.97
N LEU A 492 13.92 -53.12 -2.34
CA LEU A 492 14.32 -54.52 -2.55
C LEU A 492 13.21 -55.50 -2.16
N SER A 493 12.48 -55.19 -1.08
CA SER A 493 11.46 -56.07 -0.49
C SER A 493 10.10 -56.06 -1.18
N GLY A 494 9.82 -55.11 -2.07
CA GLY A 494 8.55 -55.11 -2.83
C GLY A 494 7.44 -54.19 -2.30
N THR A 495 7.64 -53.47 -1.19
CA THR A 495 6.54 -52.82 -0.46
C THR A 495 6.28 -51.36 -0.86
N ILE A 496 5.37 -51.13 -1.82
CA ILE A 496 5.09 -49.78 -2.38
C ILE A 496 4.46 -48.82 -1.35
N SER A 497 3.66 -49.35 -0.41
CA SER A 497 2.95 -48.55 0.60
C SER A 497 3.89 -47.95 1.66
N GLU A 498 5.03 -48.58 1.93
CA GLU A 498 6.01 -48.15 2.92
C GLU A 498 7.02 -47.13 2.37
N LEU A 499 7.13 -47.06 1.05
CA LEU A 499 8.10 -46.22 0.35
C LEU A 499 7.82 -44.72 0.52
N GLU A 500 6.56 -44.30 0.46
CA GLU A 500 6.16 -42.89 0.64
C GLU A 500 6.54 -42.32 2.03
N PRO A 501 6.20 -42.95 3.17
CA PRO A 501 6.59 -42.45 4.48
C PRO A 501 8.11 -42.51 4.72
N LEU A 502 8.84 -43.41 4.06
CA LEU A 502 10.32 -43.43 4.06
C LEU A 502 10.90 -42.24 3.31
N PHE A 503 10.40 -41.94 2.09
CA PHE A 503 10.82 -40.75 1.33
C PHE A 503 10.54 -39.44 2.05
N LEU A 504 9.35 -39.32 2.68
CA LEU A 504 9.00 -38.12 3.43
C LEU A 504 9.90 -37.94 4.65
N SER A 505 10.17 -39.02 5.39
CA SER A 505 11.05 -39.00 6.56
C SER A 505 12.51 -38.69 6.21
N TYR A 506 13.03 -39.24 5.12
CA TYR A 506 14.36 -38.90 4.63
C TYR A 506 14.41 -37.42 4.18
N SER A 507 13.42 -36.97 3.41
CA SER A 507 13.33 -35.58 2.94
C SER A 507 13.23 -34.57 4.10
N THR A 508 12.54 -34.89 5.19
CA THR A 508 12.48 -34.01 6.36
C THR A 508 13.82 -33.92 7.08
N ILE A 509 14.53 -35.03 7.25
CA ILE A 509 15.87 -35.05 7.87
C ILE A 509 16.88 -34.29 7.00
N VAL A 510 16.90 -34.54 5.69
CA VAL A 510 17.73 -33.80 4.73
C VAL A 510 17.44 -32.31 4.82
N LYS A 511 16.16 -31.89 4.81
CA LYS A 511 15.79 -30.48 4.99
C LYS A 511 16.26 -29.92 6.34
N GLN A 512 16.22 -30.70 7.41
CA GLN A 512 16.74 -30.27 8.71
C GLN A 512 18.27 -30.09 8.68
N ILE A 513 18.99 -30.99 8.00
CA ILE A 513 20.43 -30.91 7.82
C ILE A 513 20.79 -29.70 6.95
N ASP A 514 20.12 -29.52 5.81
CA ASP A 514 20.26 -28.35 4.94
C ASP A 514 20.03 -27.05 5.71
N LEU A 515 18.96 -26.97 6.51
CA LEU A 515 18.68 -25.80 7.35
C LEU A 515 19.77 -25.55 8.39
N LYS A 516 20.30 -26.60 9.03
CA LYS A 516 21.40 -26.48 10.01
C LYS A 516 22.71 -26.05 9.34
N PHE A 517 23.03 -26.57 8.16
CA PHE A 517 24.20 -26.16 7.40
C PHE A 517 24.05 -24.75 6.83
N THR A 518 22.86 -24.36 6.39
CA THR A 518 22.62 -22.99 5.94
C THR A 518 22.74 -22.01 7.11
N TYR A 519 22.27 -22.39 8.30
CA TYR A 519 22.55 -21.63 9.53
C TYR A 519 24.07 -21.56 9.78
N LEU A 520 24.78 -22.69 9.69
CA LEU A 520 26.23 -22.73 9.88
C LEU A 520 26.96 -21.80 8.89
N GLN A 521 26.54 -21.79 7.63
CA GLN A 521 27.12 -20.96 6.58
C GLN A 521 26.85 -19.46 6.80
N ASN A 522 25.67 -19.10 7.29
CA ASN A 522 25.35 -17.70 7.59
C ASN A 522 26.11 -17.14 8.80
N TYR A 523 26.30 -17.95 9.84
CA TYR A 523 26.95 -17.50 11.08
C TYR A 523 28.46 -17.78 11.12
N HIS A 524 28.96 -18.76 10.37
CA HIS A 524 30.37 -19.17 10.34
C HIS A 524 30.87 -19.31 8.88
N SER A 525 30.59 -18.32 8.04
CA SER A 525 30.92 -18.33 6.60
C SER A 525 32.40 -18.56 6.32
N ASN A 526 33.27 -18.08 7.22
CA ASN A 526 34.72 -18.08 7.06
C ASN A 526 35.42 -19.17 7.91
N ASN A 527 34.67 -20.15 8.42
CA ASN A 527 35.24 -21.20 9.25
C ASN A 527 35.56 -22.47 8.43
N GLN A 528 36.84 -22.87 8.44
CA GLN A 528 37.32 -24.03 7.67
C GLN A 528 36.66 -25.36 8.08
N PHE A 529 36.33 -25.54 9.37
CA PHE A 529 35.77 -26.80 9.87
C PHE A 529 34.30 -26.95 9.49
N ALA A 530 33.56 -25.83 9.51
CA ALA A 530 32.17 -25.76 9.06
C ALA A 530 32.04 -26.07 7.56
N LEU A 531 32.86 -25.42 6.73
CA LEU A 531 32.87 -25.60 5.28
C LEU A 531 33.34 -27.00 4.86
N ARG A 532 34.29 -27.58 5.59
CA ARG A 532 34.74 -28.97 5.35
C ARG A 532 33.62 -29.98 5.64
N ALA A 533 32.89 -29.81 6.74
CA ALA A 533 31.76 -30.67 7.05
C ALA A 533 30.61 -30.52 6.03
N LEU A 534 30.39 -29.30 5.51
CA LEU A 534 29.44 -29.04 4.44
C LEU A 534 29.84 -29.74 3.14
N SER A 535 31.11 -29.61 2.72
CA SER A 535 31.64 -30.30 1.54
C SER A 535 31.47 -31.82 1.63
N ASN A 536 31.75 -32.41 2.80
CA ASN A 536 31.56 -33.85 3.02
C ASN A 536 30.07 -34.24 2.98
N TYR A 537 29.17 -33.42 3.52
CA TYR A 537 27.73 -33.64 3.43
C TYR A 537 27.22 -33.58 1.99
N GLU A 538 27.67 -32.59 1.22
CA GLU A 538 27.29 -32.40 -0.18
C GLU A 538 27.77 -33.54 -1.07
N ARG A 539 28.99 -34.04 -0.81
CA ARG A 539 29.52 -35.21 -1.50
C ARG A 539 28.78 -36.49 -1.12
N ASP A 540 28.61 -36.75 0.17
CA ASP A 540 28.16 -38.06 0.67
C ASP A 540 26.63 -38.24 0.68
N VAL A 541 25.85 -37.16 0.87
CA VAL A 541 24.38 -37.24 0.99
C VAL A 541 23.68 -36.57 -0.19
N GLN A 542 24.15 -35.41 -0.66
CA GLN A 542 23.55 -34.73 -1.81
C GLN A 542 24.13 -35.17 -3.17
N ALA A 543 25.24 -35.92 -3.16
CA ALA A 543 26.00 -36.31 -4.35
C ALA A 543 26.33 -35.14 -5.31
N ASN A 544 26.61 -33.96 -4.74
CA ASN A 544 26.96 -32.75 -5.49
C ASN A 544 28.46 -32.49 -5.45
N ILE A 545 29.19 -33.13 -6.38
CA ILE A 545 30.67 -33.10 -6.39
C ILE A 545 31.20 -31.72 -6.74
N GLU A 546 30.58 -31.03 -7.69
CA GLU A 546 30.96 -29.67 -8.11
C GLU A 546 30.93 -28.68 -6.94
N LEU A 547 29.81 -28.66 -6.19
CA LEU A 547 29.64 -27.74 -5.07
C LEU A 547 30.48 -28.16 -3.85
N ALA A 548 30.66 -29.47 -3.64
CA ALA A 548 31.59 -29.98 -2.64
C ALA A 548 33.04 -29.61 -2.93
N ASN A 549 33.45 -29.61 -4.21
CA ASN A 549 34.78 -29.18 -4.66
C ASN A 549 34.94 -27.65 -4.51
N TYR A 550 33.93 -26.87 -4.89
CA TYR A 550 33.90 -25.42 -4.65
C TYR A 550 34.11 -25.09 -3.17
N HIS A 551 33.40 -25.76 -2.26
CA HIS A 551 33.60 -25.57 -0.82
C HIS A 551 34.96 -26.05 -0.33
N ARG A 552 35.56 -27.09 -0.92
CA ARG A 552 36.95 -27.51 -0.62
C ARG A 552 37.97 -26.48 -1.07
N GLU A 553 37.81 -25.91 -2.26
CA GLU A 553 38.67 -24.83 -2.73
C GLU A 553 38.54 -23.59 -1.85
N LYS A 554 37.31 -23.25 -1.42
CA LYS A 554 37.08 -22.17 -0.44
C LYS A 554 37.81 -22.45 0.88
N VAL A 555 37.80 -23.69 1.37
CA VAL A 555 38.59 -24.09 2.55
C VAL A 555 40.10 -23.90 2.31
N LYS A 556 40.63 -24.25 1.13
CA LYS A 556 42.04 -24.03 0.78
C LYS A 556 42.39 -22.53 0.80
N LYS A 557 41.55 -21.67 0.22
CA LYS A 557 41.73 -20.21 0.21
C LYS A 557 41.71 -19.61 1.63
N ILE A 558 40.77 -20.03 2.48
CA ILE A 558 40.68 -19.59 3.87
C ILE A 558 41.93 -20.01 4.67
N LYS A 559 42.45 -21.23 4.44
CA LYS A 559 43.70 -21.69 5.05
C LYS A 559 44.92 -20.85 4.62
N MET A 560 44.91 -20.34 3.40
CA MET A 560 45.93 -19.42 2.88
C MET A 560 45.75 -17.97 3.39
N GLY A 561 44.72 -17.70 4.20
CA GLY A 561 44.45 -16.38 4.76
C GLY A 561 43.59 -15.47 3.87
N HIS A 562 43.05 -15.98 2.74
CA HIS A 562 42.15 -15.23 1.88
C HIS A 562 40.69 -15.37 2.34
N THR A 563 40.03 -14.24 2.61
CA THR A 563 38.58 -14.19 2.89
C THR A 563 37.83 -13.83 1.61
N ASP A 564 37.11 -14.79 1.02
CA ASP A 564 36.39 -14.58 -0.25
C ASP A 564 35.12 -13.69 -0.11
N ASP A 565 34.49 -13.63 1.07
CA ASP A 565 33.26 -12.85 1.28
C ASP A 565 33.60 -11.42 1.76
N ILE A 566 33.21 -10.40 0.98
CA ILE A 566 33.33 -8.98 1.37
C ILE A 566 32.50 -8.75 2.64
N ASP A 567 33.17 -8.36 3.73
CA ASP A 567 32.50 -8.03 4.98
C ASP A 567 31.65 -6.76 4.80
N GLN A 568 30.33 -6.90 4.90
CA GLN A 568 29.41 -5.76 4.75
C GLN A 568 29.66 -4.68 5.80
N VAL A 569 30.12 -5.03 7.02
CA VAL A 569 30.42 -4.05 8.06
C VAL A 569 31.59 -3.17 7.66
N TYR A 570 32.60 -3.77 7.03
CA TYR A 570 33.73 -3.05 6.47
C TYR A 570 33.28 -2.14 5.31
N LEU A 571 32.45 -2.65 4.39
CA LEU A 571 31.91 -1.86 3.27
C LEU A 571 31.12 -0.63 3.74
N TYR A 572 30.24 -0.79 4.74
CA TYR A 572 29.51 0.32 5.35
C TYR A 572 30.43 1.35 6.00
N GLY A 573 31.44 0.88 6.76
CA GLY A 573 32.44 1.75 7.36
C GLY A 573 33.21 2.56 6.32
N ARG A 574 33.61 1.94 5.21
CA ARG A 574 34.32 2.59 4.09
C ARG A 574 33.49 3.64 3.37
N ILE A 575 32.20 3.41 3.18
CA ILE A 575 31.30 4.38 2.54
C ILE A 575 31.07 5.60 3.45
N MET A 576 31.00 5.39 4.76
CA MET A 576 30.83 6.47 5.72
C MET A 576 32.13 7.25 6.00
N PHE A 577 33.28 6.58 5.93
CA PHE A 577 34.60 7.18 6.15
C PHE A 577 35.52 6.90 4.94
N PRO A 578 35.38 7.68 3.86
CA PRO A 578 36.12 7.42 2.61
C PRO A 578 37.63 7.58 2.78
N MET A 579 38.06 8.42 3.73
CA MET A 579 39.46 8.73 3.96
C MET A 579 40.22 7.60 4.68
N LEU A 580 39.55 6.71 5.43
CA LEU A 580 40.23 5.68 6.22
C LEU A 580 41.19 4.81 5.37
N PRO A 581 42.30 4.31 5.94
CA PRO A 581 43.19 3.40 5.22
C PRO A 581 42.51 2.04 4.98
N PRO A 582 42.86 1.31 3.90
CA PRO A 582 42.26 0.01 3.58
C PRO A 582 42.66 -1.10 4.57
N ARG A 583 43.78 -0.93 5.29
CA ARG A 583 44.22 -1.77 6.40
C ARG A 583 44.65 -0.88 7.59
N PRO A 584 44.51 -1.33 8.84
CA PRO A 584 45.00 -0.60 10.00
C PRO A 584 46.54 -0.45 9.94
N ILE A 585 47.05 0.72 10.31
CA ILE A 585 48.47 1.11 10.14
C ILE A 585 49.41 0.25 11.02
N TYR A 586 48.91 -0.39 12.08
CA TYR A 586 49.71 -1.14 13.04
C TYR A 586 50.41 -2.40 12.49
N GLN A 587 50.06 -2.90 11.30
CA GLN A 587 50.76 -4.01 10.67
C GLN A 587 51.98 -3.60 9.82
N ASN A 588 52.04 -2.34 9.37
CA ASN A 588 53.20 -1.85 8.59
C ASN A 588 54.44 -1.60 9.48
N PHE A 589 54.28 -1.54 10.80
CA PHE A 589 55.39 -1.41 11.76
C PHE A 589 55.92 -2.76 12.28
N LYS A 590 55.23 -3.88 12.04
CA LYS A 590 55.69 -5.24 12.40
C LYS A 590 56.29 -6.03 11.22
N THR A 591 56.43 -5.40 10.05
CA THR A 591 56.97 -6.05 8.84
C THR A 591 58.50 -5.92 8.72
N THR A 592 59.19 -5.69 9.82
CA THR A 592 60.62 -5.98 9.95
C THR A 592 60.72 -7.02 11.07
N GLU A 593 61.33 -8.18 10.78
CA GLU A 593 61.36 -9.40 11.61
C GLU A 593 60.21 -10.39 11.41
N VAL A 594 60.10 -10.96 10.20
CA VAL A 594 59.62 -12.34 10.04
C VAL A 594 60.85 -13.21 9.72
N HIS A 595 61.58 -13.57 10.78
CA HIS A 595 62.34 -14.81 10.76
C HIS A 595 61.37 -15.97 11.05
N SER A 596 61.37 -16.92 10.13
CA SER A 596 60.92 -18.30 10.28
C SER A 596 60.95 -18.84 11.72
N LEU A 597 59.78 -19.05 12.31
CA LEU A 597 59.61 -19.93 13.47
C LEU A 597 58.73 -21.12 13.07
N GLN A 598 59.43 -22.10 12.51
CA GLN A 598 59.04 -23.49 12.44
C GLN A 598 59.35 -24.08 13.82
N ASN A 599 58.32 -24.24 14.66
CA ASN A 599 58.25 -25.16 15.80
C ASN A 599 57.01 -24.83 16.63
N ILE A 600 55.93 -25.60 16.43
CA ILE A 600 55.06 -26.16 17.48
C ILE A 600 54.51 -27.45 16.85
N ALA A 601 55.17 -28.56 17.17
CA ALA A 601 54.54 -29.86 17.20
C ALA A 601 54.15 -30.15 18.65
N ASP A 602 53.22 -31.09 18.81
CA ASP A 602 52.75 -31.73 20.03
C ASP A 602 51.52 -31.08 20.70
N GLY A 603 50.33 -31.61 20.35
CA GLY A 603 49.12 -31.37 21.12
C GLY A 603 47.76 -31.58 20.43
N GLU A 604 47.68 -32.06 19.19
CA GLU A 604 46.39 -32.45 18.58
C GLU A 604 46.35 -33.96 18.33
N SER A 605 45.74 -34.66 19.28
CA SER A 605 45.38 -36.07 19.19
C SER A 605 44.36 -36.29 18.05
N SER A 606 44.84 -36.89 16.96
CA SER A 606 44.21 -37.96 16.19
C SER A 606 42.67 -37.99 16.15
N ILE A 607 42.09 -37.26 15.20
CA ILE A 607 40.83 -37.65 14.56
C ILE A 607 41.10 -37.71 13.05
N GLY A 608 41.35 -38.94 12.58
CA GLY A 608 41.15 -39.38 11.21
C GLY A 608 41.75 -38.53 10.09
N SER A 609 43.07 -38.59 9.94
CA SER A 609 43.72 -38.35 8.65
C SER A 609 43.33 -39.48 7.68
N ILE A 610 42.22 -39.30 6.96
CA ILE A 610 41.91 -40.09 5.77
C ILE A 610 42.13 -39.17 4.56
N SER A 611 43.22 -39.46 3.86
CA SER A 611 43.62 -39.04 2.51
C SER A 611 43.64 -37.55 2.17
N ASP A 612 44.66 -36.84 2.66
CA ASP A 612 45.37 -35.87 1.83
C ASP A 612 46.30 -36.66 0.89
N ALA A 613 45.72 -37.25 -0.17
CA ALA A 613 46.51 -37.68 -1.32
C ALA A 613 46.86 -36.43 -2.11
N SER A 614 48.16 -36.19 -2.22
CA SER A 614 48.77 -35.27 -3.19
C SER A 614 48.12 -35.43 -4.56
N ILE A 615 47.79 -34.28 -5.13
CA ILE A 615 47.38 -34.05 -6.52
C ILE A 615 48.44 -34.63 -7.45
N ASN A 616 48.22 -35.88 -7.89
CA ASN A 616 48.49 -36.34 -9.23
C ASN A 616 47.13 -36.84 -9.73
N GLU A 617 46.44 -35.99 -10.49
CA GLU A 617 45.10 -36.25 -11.01
C GLU A 617 45.18 -37.24 -12.17
N ASP A 618 44.72 -38.48 -11.93
CA ASP A 618 44.36 -39.42 -12.98
C ASP A 618 43.10 -38.90 -13.70
N ASP A 619 43.16 -38.77 -15.03
CA ASP A 619 42.07 -38.37 -15.93
C ASP A 619 40.75 -39.16 -15.69
N GLU A 620 40.85 -40.37 -15.12
CA GLU A 620 39.74 -41.25 -14.81
C GLU A 620 38.83 -40.71 -13.68
N HIS A 621 39.40 -40.04 -12.67
CA HIS A 621 38.64 -39.49 -11.55
C HIS A 621 37.90 -38.21 -11.94
N LEU A 622 38.48 -37.42 -12.85
CA LEU A 622 37.86 -36.23 -13.46
C LEU A 622 36.71 -36.65 -14.40
N TYR A 623 36.92 -37.71 -15.19
CA TYR A 623 35.89 -38.27 -16.07
C TYR A 623 34.67 -38.79 -15.29
N ILE A 624 34.89 -39.53 -14.20
CA ILE A 624 33.80 -40.02 -13.33
C ILE A 624 33.05 -38.84 -12.69
N ALA A 625 33.76 -37.81 -12.25
CA ALA A 625 33.15 -36.61 -11.68
C ALA A 625 32.31 -35.84 -12.72
N ASP A 626 32.77 -35.70 -13.97
CA ASP A 626 32.01 -35.07 -15.05
C ASP A 626 30.76 -35.90 -15.42
N VAL A 627 30.91 -37.22 -15.56
CA VAL A 627 29.77 -38.14 -15.82
C VAL A 627 28.71 -38.06 -14.73
N GLN A 628 29.10 -38.06 -13.46
CA GLN A 628 28.17 -37.93 -12.33
C GLN A 628 27.49 -36.55 -12.30
N THR A 629 28.21 -35.50 -12.67
CA THR A 629 27.68 -34.13 -12.76
C THR A 629 26.67 -34.00 -13.91
N ARG A 630 26.96 -34.57 -15.09
CA ARG A 630 26.02 -34.63 -16.23
C ARG A 630 24.76 -35.43 -15.90
N LEU A 631 24.91 -36.58 -15.22
CA LEU A 631 23.78 -37.39 -14.77
C LEU A 631 22.90 -36.58 -13.79
N ARG A 632 23.51 -35.88 -12.84
CA ARG A 632 22.81 -35.02 -11.89
C ARG A 632 22.13 -33.83 -12.57
N ASN A 633 22.78 -33.18 -13.54
CA ASN A 633 22.18 -32.11 -14.32
C ASN A 633 20.98 -32.61 -15.13
N THR A 634 21.06 -33.84 -15.65
CA THR A 634 19.92 -34.51 -16.29
C THR A 634 18.79 -34.77 -15.29
N ILE A 635 19.09 -35.33 -14.11
CA ILE A 635 18.10 -35.60 -13.04
C ILE A 635 17.45 -34.31 -12.51
N THR A 636 18.21 -33.24 -12.34
CA THR A 636 17.69 -31.95 -11.87
C THR A 636 16.92 -31.20 -12.97
N SER A 637 17.24 -31.42 -14.25
CA SER A 637 16.46 -30.93 -15.39
C SER A 637 15.15 -31.70 -15.62
N MET A 638 15.05 -32.94 -15.11
CA MET A 638 13.82 -33.73 -15.18
C MET A 638 12.73 -33.11 -14.30
N SER A 639 11.89 -32.29 -14.91
CA SER A 639 10.67 -31.78 -14.28
C SER A 639 9.50 -32.69 -14.59
N ILE A 640 8.70 -33.04 -13.58
CA ILE A 640 7.44 -33.74 -13.79
C ILE A 640 6.45 -32.76 -14.45
N PRO A 641 6.09 -32.94 -15.73
CA PRO A 641 5.29 -31.94 -16.46
C PRO A 641 3.94 -31.68 -15.81
N SER A 642 3.32 -32.71 -15.20
CA SER A 642 2.03 -32.58 -14.54
C SER A 642 2.02 -31.61 -13.37
N ILE A 643 3.14 -31.45 -12.64
CA ILE A 643 3.21 -30.53 -11.50
C ILE A 643 3.33 -29.09 -12.02
N ARG A 644 4.17 -28.85 -13.03
CA ARG A 644 4.30 -27.54 -13.66
C ARG A 644 2.98 -27.11 -14.31
N VAL A 645 2.39 -27.98 -15.13
CA VAL A 645 1.09 -27.72 -15.77
C VAL A 645 -0.01 -27.52 -14.72
N SER A 646 -0.03 -28.29 -13.62
CA SER A 646 -1.00 -28.07 -12.54
C SER A 646 -0.83 -26.71 -11.88
N ILE A 647 0.40 -26.28 -11.59
CA ILE A 647 0.65 -24.96 -10.99
C ILE A 647 0.24 -23.84 -11.96
N THR A 648 0.66 -23.93 -13.23
CA THR A 648 0.29 -22.96 -14.26
C THR A 648 -1.22 -22.90 -14.48
N LEU A 649 -1.90 -24.05 -14.53
CA LEU A 649 -3.36 -24.13 -14.68
C LEU A 649 -4.08 -23.53 -13.46
N THR A 650 -3.59 -23.73 -12.25
CA THR A 650 -4.18 -23.12 -11.04
C THR A 650 -4.02 -21.60 -11.05
N PHE A 651 -2.85 -21.07 -11.43
CA PHE A 651 -2.66 -19.61 -11.57
C PHE A 651 -3.52 -19.03 -12.70
N LEU A 652 -3.59 -19.70 -13.85
CA LEU A 652 -4.47 -19.32 -14.95
C LEU A 652 -5.94 -19.31 -14.53
N LEU A 653 -6.38 -20.33 -13.78
CA LEU A 653 -7.75 -20.41 -13.27
C LEU A 653 -8.07 -19.26 -12.30
N ILE A 654 -7.16 -18.95 -11.36
CA ILE A 654 -7.34 -17.81 -10.45
C ILE A 654 -7.40 -16.50 -11.23
N PHE A 655 -6.56 -16.34 -12.24
CA PHE A 655 -6.55 -15.16 -13.10
C PHE A 655 -7.86 -15.01 -13.89
N ILE A 656 -8.34 -16.09 -14.52
CA ILE A 656 -9.60 -16.10 -15.27
C ILE A 656 -10.80 -15.80 -14.36
N ILE A 657 -10.87 -16.44 -13.19
CA ILE A 657 -11.97 -16.24 -12.24
C ILE A 657 -12.03 -14.80 -11.73
N MET A 658 -10.90 -14.11 -11.55
CA MET A 658 -10.88 -12.71 -11.13
C MET A 658 -11.09 -11.72 -12.29
N LEU A 659 -10.47 -11.98 -13.45
CA LEU A 659 -10.45 -11.05 -14.58
C LEU A 659 -11.77 -11.04 -15.36
N VAL A 660 -12.39 -12.20 -15.59
CA VAL A 660 -13.58 -12.30 -16.44
C VAL A 660 -14.77 -11.54 -15.84
N PRO A 661 -15.13 -11.67 -14.55
CA PRO A 661 -16.22 -10.89 -13.96
C PRO A 661 -15.97 -9.38 -14.05
N TYR A 662 -14.71 -8.98 -13.83
CA TYR A 662 -14.32 -7.57 -13.92
C TYR A 662 -14.50 -7.02 -15.34
N ILE A 663 -14.04 -7.75 -16.36
CA ILE A 663 -14.21 -7.35 -17.76
C ILE A 663 -15.70 -7.32 -18.14
N VAL A 664 -16.50 -8.31 -17.73
CA VAL A 664 -17.92 -8.36 -18.05
C VAL A 664 -18.64 -7.14 -17.46
N ILE A 665 -18.39 -6.78 -16.20
CA ILE A 665 -18.99 -5.60 -15.58
C ILE A 665 -18.56 -4.31 -16.30
N LEU A 666 -17.27 -4.16 -16.63
CA LEU A 666 -16.77 -2.98 -17.35
C LEU A 666 -17.35 -2.84 -18.76
N VAL A 667 -17.40 -3.94 -19.53
CA VAL A 667 -17.91 -3.92 -20.91
C VAL A 667 -19.41 -3.63 -20.92
N MET A 668 -20.15 -4.07 -19.91
CA MET A 668 -21.58 -3.82 -19.80
C MET A 668 -21.91 -2.37 -19.41
N LEU A 669 -20.97 -1.61 -18.85
CA LEU A 669 -21.23 -0.26 -18.31
C LEU A 669 -21.68 0.73 -19.40
N ASN A 670 -20.97 0.76 -20.53
CA ASN A 670 -21.25 1.68 -21.64
C ASN A 670 -22.60 1.37 -22.35
N PRO A 671 -22.91 0.12 -22.73
CA PRO A 671 -24.22 -0.24 -23.26
C PRO A 671 -25.38 0.15 -22.32
N ILE A 672 -25.19 0.02 -21.00
CA ILE A 672 -26.23 0.37 -20.03
C ILE A 672 -26.45 1.87 -19.95
N GLU A 673 -25.36 2.65 -19.96
CA GLU A 673 -25.44 4.10 -20.00
C GLU A 673 -26.23 4.55 -21.23
N THR A 674 -25.96 3.97 -22.41
CA THR A 674 -26.74 4.26 -23.62
C THR A 674 -28.21 3.82 -23.49
N MET A 675 -28.48 2.63 -22.95
CA MET A 675 -29.84 2.13 -22.76
C MET A 675 -30.68 2.96 -21.77
N ILE A 676 -30.03 3.65 -20.82
CA ILE A 676 -30.71 4.53 -19.85
C ILE A 676 -30.81 5.97 -20.40
N SER A 677 -29.78 6.46 -21.09
CA SER A 677 -29.73 7.81 -21.64
C SER A 677 -30.75 8.03 -22.76
N ASP A 678 -30.91 7.05 -23.66
CA ASP A 678 -31.74 7.23 -24.86
C ASP A 678 -33.23 7.48 -24.51
N PRO A 679 -33.90 6.69 -23.65
CA PRO A 679 -35.30 6.95 -23.27
C PRO A 679 -35.50 8.29 -22.55
N VAL A 680 -34.54 8.72 -21.73
CA VAL A 680 -34.57 10.02 -21.04
C VAL A 680 -34.44 11.16 -22.05
N SER A 681 -33.60 11.00 -23.06
CA SER A 681 -33.45 11.98 -24.14
C SER A 681 -34.76 12.16 -24.91
N TYR A 682 -35.52 11.08 -25.13
CA TYR A 682 -36.83 11.16 -25.78
C TYR A 682 -37.85 11.89 -24.92
N LEU A 683 -37.91 11.55 -23.63
CA LEU A 683 -38.81 12.20 -22.67
C LEU A 683 -38.53 13.72 -22.58
N THR A 684 -37.26 14.10 -22.47
CA THR A 684 -36.84 15.50 -22.41
C THR A 684 -37.09 16.24 -23.73
N SER A 685 -36.93 15.59 -24.89
CA SER A 685 -37.20 16.20 -26.19
C SER A 685 -38.70 16.45 -26.42
N ILE A 686 -39.57 15.50 -26.07
CA ILE A 686 -41.03 15.72 -26.11
C ILE A 686 -41.42 16.87 -25.19
N ASP A 687 -40.81 16.91 -24.01
CA ASP A 687 -41.09 17.94 -23.02
C ASP A 687 -40.68 19.36 -23.50
N LYS A 688 -39.53 19.47 -24.17
CA LYS A 688 -39.11 20.72 -24.84
C LYS A 688 -40.12 21.13 -25.91
N VAL A 689 -40.53 20.21 -26.79
CA VAL A 689 -41.54 20.48 -27.84
C VAL A 689 -42.83 20.97 -27.20
N HIS A 690 -43.30 20.31 -26.14
CA HIS A 690 -44.50 20.71 -25.40
C HIS A 690 -44.40 22.16 -24.92
N LYS A 691 -43.30 22.49 -24.21
CA LYS A 691 -43.04 23.83 -23.67
C LYS A 691 -42.99 24.89 -24.77
N TYR A 692 -42.17 24.68 -25.80
CA TYR A 692 -41.96 25.70 -26.83
C TYR A 692 -43.22 25.96 -27.65
N VAL A 693 -43.99 24.93 -27.96
CA VAL A 693 -45.25 25.07 -28.68
C VAL A 693 -46.31 25.81 -27.86
N LEU A 694 -46.39 25.55 -26.55
CA LEU A 694 -47.25 26.33 -25.66
C LEU A 694 -46.84 27.81 -25.62
N HIS A 695 -45.54 28.11 -25.51
CA HIS A 695 -45.07 29.51 -25.58
C HIS A 695 -45.40 30.16 -26.91
N ILE A 696 -45.27 29.44 -28.03
CA ILE A 696 -45.72 29.91 -29.35
C ILE A 696 -47.20 30.31 -29.28
N TYR A 697 -48.07 29.49 -28.70
CA TYR A 697 -49.49 29.84 -28.58
C TYR A 697 -49.73 31.09 -27.74
N GLY A 698 -49.10 31.20 -26.57
CA GLY A 698 -49.25 32.35 -25.68
C GLY A 698 -48.72 33.65 -26.29
N LEU A 699 -47.52 33.61 -26.86
CA LEU A 699 -46.87 34.77 -27.46
C LEU A 699 -47.55 35.21 -28.75
N THR A 700 -48.12 34.29 -29.53
CA THR A 700 -48.91 34.64 -30.72
C THR A 700 -50.13 35.47 -30.33
N ILE A 701 -50.89 35.06 -29.30
CA ILE A 701 -52.03 35.84 -28.81
C ILE A 701 -51.56 37.19 -28.28
N ARG A 702 -50.51 37.18 -27.46
CA ARG A 702 -49.97 38.40 -26.86
C ARG A 702 -49.58 39.42 -27.92
N TYR A 703 -48.83 39.01 -28.94
CA TYR A 703 -48.38 39.89 -30.02
C TYR A 703 -49.56 40.49 -30.81
N ILE A 704 -50.63 39.73 -31.02
CA ILE A 704 -51.88 40.24 -31.61
C ILE A 704 -52.54 41.27 -30.68
N MET A 705 -52.57 41.03 -29.38
CA MET A 705 -53.18 41.93 -28.39
C MET A 705 -52.37 43.21 -28.13
N GLU A 706 -51.05 43.21 -28.39
CA GLU A 706 -50.21 44.42 -28.30
C GLU A 706 -50.54 45.43 -29.42
N SER A 707 -51.09 44.96 -30.55
CA SER A 707 -51.51 45.83 -31.66
C SER A 707 -52.88 46.49 -31.46
N GLU A 708 -53.09 47.64 -32.12
CA GLU A 708 -54.40 48.31 -32.16
C GLU A 708 -55.49 47.37 -32.70
N PRO A 709 -56.70 47.33 -32.09
CA PRO A 709 -57.26 48.25 -31.11
C PRO A 709 -57.10 47.82 -29.63
N PHE A 710 -56.44 46.69 -29.35
CA PHE A 710 -56.38 46.14 -28.00
C PHE A 710 -55.35 46.84 -27.11
N ASN A 711 -54.26 47.34 -27.69
CA ASN A 711 -53.21 48.13 -27.02
C ASN A 711 -52.78 47.54 -25.67
N LEU A 712 -52.56 46.22 -25.63
CA LEU A 712 -51.91 45.59 -24.50
C LEU A 712 -50.49 46.17 -24.37
N ILE A 713 -50.09 46.49 -23.14
CA ILE A 713 -48.78 47.10 -22.87
C ILE A 713 -47.66 46.12 -23.26
N ASP A 714 -46.68 46.64 -24.01
CA ASP A 714 -45.49 45.88 -24.43
C ASP A 714 -44.66 45.45 -23.20
N LEU A 715 -44.10 44.25 -23.25
CA LEU A 715 -43.18 43.70 -22.25
C LEU A 715 -41.99 44.63 -21.99
N CYS A 716 -41.52 45.31 -23.02
CA CYS A 716 -40.40 46.25 -22.94
C CYS A 716 -40.74 47.55 -22.19
N GLU A 717 -42.02 47.89 -22.01
CA GLU A 717 -42.42 49.25 -21.60
C GLU A 717 -42.73 49.39 -20.10
N TYR A 718 -43.05 48.29 -19.38
CA TYR A 718 -43.69 48.41 -18.04
C TYR A 718 -43.15 47.52 -16.91
N PHE A 719 -42.33 46.50 -17.16
CA PHE A 719 -41.86 45.62 -16.08
C PHE A 719 -40.35 45.43 -16.11
N VAL A 720 -39.72 45.99 -15.07
CA VAL A 720 -38.33 45.77 -14.60
C VAL A 720 -37.29 46.50 -15.43
N ASP A 721 -36.44 47.30 -14.76
CA ASP A 721 -35.15 47.70 -15.31
C ASP A 721 -34.35 46.40 -15.51
N TRP A 722 -34.51 45.74 -16.66
CA TRP A 722 -33.78 44.52 -17.01
C TRP A 722 -32.27 44.76 -16.89
N GLU A 723 -31.81 46.01 -16.96
CA GLU A 723 -30.42 46.40 -16.70
C GLU A 723 -29.94 46.06 -15.28
N ASP A 724 -30.80 46.15 -14.24
CA ASP A 724 -30.42 45.86 -12.84
C ASP A 724 -30.34 44.34 -12.55
N ASP A 725 -31.06 43.51 -13.31
CA ASP A 725 -31.10 42.05 -13.18
C ASP A 725 -30.19 41.30 -14.19
N GLY A 726 -29.35 42.02 -14.94
CA GLY A 726 -28.37 41.44 -15.87
C GLY A 726 -28.86 41.23 -17.31
N GLY A 727 -29.98 41.84 -17.69
CA GLY A 727 -30.58 41.83 -19.02
C GLY A 727 -31.77 40.89 -19.15
N VAL A 728 -32.39 40.88 -20.34
CA VAL A 728 -33.42 39.89 -20.69
C VAL A 728 -32.76 38.51 -20.76
N PRO A 729 -33.29 37.47 -20.08
CA PRO A 729 -32.68 36.15 -20.06
C PRO A 729 -32.47 35.57 -21.47
N GLU A 730 -31.29 34.99 -21.73
CA GLU A 730 -30.98 34.32 -23.00
C GLU A 730 -31.99 33.18 -23.31
N ASN A 731 -32.49 32.52 -22.27
CA ASN A 731 -33.44 31.40 -22.37
C ASN A 731 -34.81 31.77 -22.96
N ILE A 732 -35.13 33.07 -23.07
CA ILE A 732 -36.35 33.57 -23.72
C ILE A 732 -36.04 34.35 -25.01
N GLY A 733 -34.79 34.28 -25.51
CA GLY A 733 -34.34 34.93 -26.74
C GLY A 733 -33.55 36.22 -26.53
N GLY A 734 -33.30 36.64 -25.29
CA GLY A 734 -32.44 37.80 -24.96
C GLY A 734 -32.99 39.16 -25.38
N GLN A 735 -34.24 39.23 -25.85
CA GLN A 735 -34.91 40.46 -26.26
C GLN A 735 -36.32 40.50 -25.68
N CYS A 736 -36.78 41.68 -25.26
CA CYS A 736 -38.07 41.85 -24.59
C CYS A 736 -39.28 41.84 -25.54
N ALA A 737 -39.07 42.07 -26.84
CA ALA A 737 -40.15 42.20 -27.81
C ALA A 737 -40.79 40.84 -28.16
N SER A 738 -42.13 40.78 -28.09
CA SER A 738 -42.91 39.56 -28.27
C SER A 738 -42.69 38.85 -29.62
N ASN A 739 -42.47 39.59 -30.70
CA ASN A 739 -42.18 39.03 -32.03
C ASN A 739 -40.83 38.30 -32.07
N HIS A 740 -39.79 38.87 -31.43
CA HIS A 740 -38.47 38.26 -31.33
C HIS A 740 -38.48 37.02 -30.42
N MET A 741 -39.22 37.07 -29.30
CA MET A 741 -39.45 35.88 -28.47
C MET A 741 -40.18 34.77 -29.25
N LEU A 742 -41.20 35.13 -30.03
CA LEU A 742 -41.96 34.19 -30.84
C LEU A 742 -41.10 33.51 -31.91
N LEU A 743 -40.23 34.25 -32.60
CA LEU A 743 -39.25 33.71 -33.55
C LEU A 743 -38.22 32.81 -32.86
N TYR A 744 -37.74 33.18 -31.68
CA TYR A 744 -36.84 32.36 -30.88
C TYR A 744 -37.47 31.01 -30.52
N PHE A 745 -38.67 31.00 -29.94
CA PHE A 745 -39.37 29.76 -29.59
C PHE A 745 -39.76 28.93 -30.81
N ALA A 746 -40.06 29.56 -31.95
CA ALA A 746 -40.29 28.86 -33.22
C ALA A 746 -39.02 28.13 -33.72
N GLN A 747 -37.85 28.77 -33.60
CA GLN A 747 -36.56 28.16 -33.93
C GLN A 747 -36.23 27.01 -32.97
N GLU A 748 -36.37 27.22 -31.66
CA GLU A 748 -36.11 26.20 -30.63
C GLU A 748 -37.07 25.01 -30.74
N ALA A 749 -38.35 25.24 -31.06
CA ALA A 749 -39.31 24.16 -31.34
C ALA A 749 -38.87 23.31 -32.54
N THR A 750 -38.32 23.93 -33.59
CA THR A 750 -37.81 23.22 -34.76
C THR A 750 -36.59 22.37 -34.42
N VAL A 751 -35.68 22.89 -33.59
CA VAL A 751 -34.52 22.14 -33.08
C VAL A 751 -34.97 20.96 -32.23
N ALA A 752 -35.91 21.16 -31.30
CA ALA A 752 -36.43 20.11 -30.44
C ALA A 752 -37.15 18.98 -31.21
N ILE A 753 -37.88 19.32 -32.29
CA ILE A 753 -38.44 18.30 -33.22
C ILE A 753 -37.33 17.54 -33.95
N GLY A 754 -36.26 18.22 -34.31
CA GLY A 754 -35.06 17.62 -34.91
C GLY A 754 -34.44 16.57 -33.99
N GLU A 755 -34.24 16.91 -32.71
CA GLU A 755 -33.79 15.99 -31.66
C GLU A 755 -34.77 14.81 -31.50
N LEU A 756 -36.06 15.09 -31.42
CA LEU A 756 -37.10 14.07 -31.28
C LEU A 756 -37.16 13.10 -32.47
N SER A 757 -36.73 13.53 -33.65
CA SER A 757 -36.68 12.67 -34.85
C SER A 757 -35.66 11.53 -34.73
N GLU A 758 -34.70 11.62 -33.81
CA GLU A 758 -33.75 10.53 -33.52
C GLU A 758 -34.46 9.27 -33.02
N MET A 759 -35.60 9.42 -32.34
CA MET A 759 -36.45 8.31 -31.92
C MET A 759 -36.89 7.44 -33.12
N LYS A 760 -36.96 7.97 -34.35
CA LYS A 760 -37.26 7.16 -35.56
C LYS A 760 -36.18 6.11 -35.84
N LYS A 761 -34.92 6.39 -35.47
CA LYS A 761 -33.78 5.50 -35.71
C LYS A 761 -33.75 4.31 -34.75
N ASP A 762 -34.42 4.43 -33.60
CA ASP A 762 -34.47 3.40 -32.57
C ASP A 762 -35.19 2.14 -33.09
N LYS A 763 -34.56 0.98 -32.92
CA LYS A 763 -35.04 -0.33 -33.37
C LYS A 763 -35.68 -1.16 -32.25
N SER A 764 -35.99 -0.56 -31.10
CA SER A 764 -36.63 -1.26 -29.98
C SER A 764 -37.90 -1.99 -30.45
N THR A 765 -38.05 -3.24 -29.98
CA THR A 765 -39.22 -4.08 -30.23
C THR A 765 -40.33 -3.88 -29.20
N ASN A 766 -40.20 -2.90 -28.30
CA ASN A 766 -41.20 -2.66 -27.26
C ASN A 766 -42.49 -2.10 -27.88
N GLU A 767 -43.63 -2.71 -27.57
CA GLU A 767 -44.95 -2.33 -28.09
C GLU A 767 -45.32 -0.89 -27.70
N ILE A 768 -44.94 -0.44 -26.51
CA ILE A 768 -45.24 0.91 -25.99
C ILE A 768 -44.52 1.96 -26.85
N LEU A 769 -43.21 1.78 -27.10
CA LEU A 769 -42.45 2.71 -27.94
C LEU A 769 -42.96 2.74 -29.38
N ILE A 770 -43.45 1.60 -29.90
CA ILE A 770 -44.08 1.55 -31.23
C ILE A 770 -45.38 2.37 -31.23
N ASN A 771 -46.18 2.32 -30.16
CA ASN A 771 -47.36 3.17 -30.01
C ASN A 771 -47.00 4.65 -30.03
N VAL A 772 -46.03 5.06 -29.19
CA VAL A 772 -45.48 6.42 -29.14
C VAL A 772 -45.04 6.89 -30.53
N LYS A 773 -44.25 6.09 -31.25
CA LYS A 773 -43.81 6.42 -32.63
C LYS A 773 -44.96 6.58 -33.61
N ASN A 774 -45.99 5.75 -33.48
CA ASN A 774 -47.16 5.83 -34.35
C ASN A 774 -47.92 7.14 -34.12
N ILE A 775 -48.18 7.51 -32.86
CA ILE A 775 -48.87 8.76 -32.52
C ILE A 775 -48.04 9.99 -32.96
N LEU A 776 -46.72 9.95 -32.76
CA LEU A 776 -45.85 11.10 -32.99
C LEU A 776 -45.57 11.35 -34.49
N PHE A 777 -45.44 10.29 -35.29
CA PHE A 777 -44.97 10.38 -36.68
C PHE A 777 -45.96 9.91 -37.74
N LYS A 778 -47.03 9.19 -37.38
CA LYS A 778 -48.09 8.80 -38.33
C LYS A 778 -49.32 9.69 -38.15
N ASN A 779 -50.11 9.82 -39.21
CA ASN A 779 -51.31 10.67 -39.22
C ASN A 779 -52.47 9.96 -38.50
N ILE A 780 -52.40 9.91 -37.18
CA ILE A 780 -53.38 9.23 -36.31
C ILE A 780 -54.19 10.25 -35.49
N THR A 781 -53.53 11.31 -34.99
CA THR A 781 -54.19 12.33 -34.17
C THR A 781 -55.11 13.21 -35.02
N THR A 782 -56.35 13.39 -34.55
CA THR A 782 -57.39 14.18 -35.21
C THR A 782 -57.29 15.65 -34.80
N PHE A 783 -57.05 16.54 -35.77
CA PHE A 783 -57.06 17.98 -35.56
C PHE A 783 -58.21 18.62 -36.31
N GLN A 784 -58.77 19.70 -35.77
CA GLN A 784 -59.86 20.45 -36.39
C GLN A 784 -59.29 21.53 -37.31
N VAL A 785 -59.74 21.57 -38.57
CA VAL A 785 -59.29 22.56 -39.54
C VAL A 785 -60.45 23.50 -39.88
N PHE A 786 -60.24 24.79 -39.75
CA PHE A 786 -61.19 25.84 -40.06
C PHE A 786 -60.93 26.38 -41.47
N THR A 787 -61.98 26.46 -42.29
CA THR A 787 -61.90 27.01 -43.66
C THR A 787 -61.97 28.53 -43.65
N GLU A 788 -62.74 29.09 -42.72
CA GLU A 788 -62.88 30.51 -42.41
C GLU A 788 -62.95 30.68 -40.90
N PHE A 789 -62.81 31.91 -40.39
CA PHE A 789 -62.79 32.20 -38.95
C PHE A 789 -63.90 31.52 -38.17
N ALA A 790 -65.15 31.50 -38.67
CA ALA A 790 -66.29 30.92 -37.95
C ALA A 790 -66.79 29.57 -38.52
N VAL A 791 -66.15 29.03 -39.57
CA VAL A 791 -66.61 27.83 -40.29
C VAL A 791 -65.65 26.68 -40.06
N ALA A 792 -66.08 25.71 -39.25
CA ALA A 792 -65.35 24.47 -39.04
C ALA A 792 -65.40 23.59 -40.31
N GLY A 793 -64.22 23.23 -40.82
CA GLY A 793 -64.05 22.21 -41.85
C GLY A 793 -64.01 20.79 -41.26
N PRO A 794 -63.85 19.76 -42.11
CA PRO A 794 -63.74 18.38 -41.64
C PRO A 794 -62.46 18.19 -40.81
N PRO A 795 -62.50 17.37 -39.74
CA PRO A 795 -61.30 17.03 -38.98
C PRO A 795 -60.29 16.31 -39.88
N VAL A 796 -59.02 16.67 -39.74
CA VAL A 796 -57.91 16.12 -40.53
C VAL A 796 -56.97 15.37 -39.61
N ASN A 797 -56.63 14.14 -40.01
CA ASN A 797 -55.63 13.36 -39.29
C ASN A 797 -54.24 13.86 -39.69
N LYS A 798 -53.48 14.37 -38.72
CA LYS A 798 -52.08 14.76 -38.87
C LYS A 798 -51.25 14.07 -37.79
N SER A 799 -49.95 13.91 -38.02
CA SER A 799 -49.03 13.55 -36.95
C SER A 799 -48.76 14.76 -36.05
N ILE A 800 -48.38 14.51 -34.79
CA ILE A 800 -48.00 15.60 -33.88
C ILE A 800 -46.79 16.36 -34.44
N GLN A 801 -45.81 15.65 -35.03
CA GLN A 801 -44.70 16.30 -35.71
C GLN A 801 -45.17 17.28 -36.79
N GLN A 802 -46.07 16.85 -37.68
CA GLN A 802 -46.57 17.72 -38.75
C GLN A 802 -47.33 18.92 -38.17
N TYR A 803 -48.15 18.69 -37.16
CA TYR A 803 -48.92 19.74 -36.53
C TYR A 803 -48.03 20.80 -35.86
N VAL A 804 -46.94 20.39 -35.18
CA VAL A 804 -45.99 21.36 -34.61
C VAL A 804 -45.32 22.19 -35.70
N ILE A 805 -44.94 21.58 -36.83
CA ILE A 805 -44.36 22.32 -37.97
C ILE A 805 -45.39 23.33 -38.51
N ASP A 806 -46.66 22.94 -38.67
CA ASP A 806 -47.72 23.84 -39.12
C ASP A 806 -47.93 25.00 -38.13
N SER A 807 -47.84 24.75 -36.82
CA SER A 807 -47.92 25.77 -35.76
C SER A 807 -46.73 26.74 -35.80
N VAL A 808 -45.51 26.22 -36.02
CA VAL A 808 -44.29 27.02 -36.18
C VAL A 808 -44.38 27.90 -37.43
N GLU A 809 -44.82 27.36 -38.56
CA GLU A 809 -45.01 28.12 -39.80
C GLU A 809 -46.02 29.26 -39.62
N THR A 810 -47.13 28.97 -38.94
CA THR A 810 -48.16 29.97 -38.61
C THR A 810 -47.60 31.05 -37.69
N ALA A 811 -46.82 30.67 -36.68
CA ALA A 811 -46.18 31.61 -35.76
C ALA A 811 -45.18 32.54 -36.45
N ILE A 812 -44.33 32.00 -37.34
CA ILE A 812 -43.37 32.79 -38.12
C ILE A 812 -44.10 33.76 -39.05
N MET A 813 -45.19 33.31 -39.68
CA MET A 813 -46.02 34.16 -40.53
C MET A 813 -46.57 35.36 -39.76
N ILE A 814 -47.12 35.13 -38.56
CA ILE A 814 -47.68 36.20 -37.71
C ILE A 814 -46.57 37.11 -37.16
N ALA A 815 -45.44 36.55 -36.73
CA ALA A 815 -44.31 37.31 -36.19
C ALA A 815 -43.64 38.25 -37.20
N SER A 816 -43.77 37.94 -38.49
CA SER A 816 -43.11 38.68 -39.58
C SER A 816 -44.01 39.76 -40.22
N ASP A 817 -45.28 39.86 -39.82
CA ASP A 817 -46.21 40.90 -40.32
C ASP A 817 -46.18 42.12 -39.38
N ASP A 818 -45.99 43.32 -39.95
CA ASP A 818 -46.00 44.59 -39.22
C ASP A 818 -47.38 44.93 -38.62
N SER A 819 -48.44 44.19 -38.97
CA SER A 819 -49.84 44.41 -38.57
C SER A 819 -50.53 43.13 -38.08
N PRO A 820 -50.09 42.56 -36.94
CA PRO A 820 -50.55 41.26 -36.45
C PRO A 820 -52.06 41.20 -36.16
N PHE A 821 -52.71 42.35 -35.89
CA PHE A 821 -54.16 42.43 -35.70
C PHE A 821 -54.97 41.82 -36.87
N LYS A 822 -54.46 41.86 -38.11
CA LYS A 822 -55.17 41.24 -39.27
C LYS A 822 -55.46 39.75 -39.05
N TYR A 823 -54.64 39.09 -38.24
CA TYR A 823 -54.79 37.68 -37.93
C TYR A 823 -55.83 37.41 -36.83
N SER A 824 -56.35 38.44 -36.16
CA SER A 824 -57.36 38.31 -35.09
C SER A 824 -58.66 37.63 -35.55
N THR A 825 -59.03 37.81 -36.82
CA THR A 825 -60.18 37.16 -37.47
C THR A 825 -59.76 36.19 -38.57
N SER A 826 -58.55 35.63 -38.48
CA SER A 826 -58.02 34.70 -39.48
C SER A 826 -58.30 33.24 -39.11
N ARG A 827 -58.29 32.34 -40.10
CA ARG A 827 -58.43 30.89 -39.82
C ARG A 827 -57.17 30.35 -39.13
N GLU A 828 -56.03 30.98 -39.38
CA GLU A 828 -54.70 30.60 -38.90
C GLU A 828 -54.65 30.63 -37.36
N ILE A 829 -55.15 31.72 -36.74
CA ILE A 829 -55.17 31.82 -35.27
C ILE A 829 -56.17 30.83 -34.65
N VAL A 830 -57.35 30.64 -35.26
CA VAL A 830 -58.38 29.73 -34.72
C VAL A 830 -57.92 28.27 -34.78
N ASN A 831 -57.27 27.89 -35.89
CA ASN A 831 -56.63 26.58 -36.02
C ASN A 831 -55.59 26.35 -34.93
N LEU A 832 -54.76 27.35 -34.63
CA LEU A 832 -53.70 27.25 -33.63
C LEU A 832 -54.27 27.14 -32.20
N LEU A 833 -55.32 27.92 -31.88
CA LEU A 833 -55.93 27.92 -30.55
C LEU A 833 -56.79 26.69 -30.25
N ILE A 834 -57.63 26.24 -31.20
CA ILE A 834 -58.53 25.11 -30.97
C ILE A 834 -57.77 23.78 -31.00
N ASN A 835 -56.69 23.69 -31.77
CA ASN A 835 -55.87 22.49 -31.78
C ASN A 835 -54.84 22.44 -30.65
N ALA A 836 -54.63 23.54 -29.90
CA ALA A 836 -53.81 23.53 -28.69
C ALA A 836 -54.32 22.51 -27.66
N PHE A 837 -55.64 22.35 -27.55
CA PHE A 837 -56.27 21.37 -26.65
C PHE A 837 -55.91 19.93 -27.03
N SER A 838 -56.12 19.58 -28.30
CA SER A 838 -55.80 18.24 -28.82
C SER A 838 -54.30 17.97 -28.72
N PHE A 839 -53.46 18.97 -29.00
CA PHE A 839 -52.01 18.86 -28.88
C PHE A 839 -51.57 18.59 -27.44
N GLU A 840 -52.08 19.34 -26.47
CA GLU A 840 -51.72 19.16 -25.05
C GLU A 840 -52.18 17.79 -24.54
N ALA A 841 -53.40 17.37 -24.86
CA ALA A 841 -53.91 16.05 -24.49
C ALA A 841 -53.08 14.91 -25.09
N SER A 842 -52.75 14.98 -26.37
CA SER A 842 -51.91 13.96 -27.02
C SER A 842 -50.46 13.97 -26.53
N THR A 843 -49.92 15.13 -26.13
CA THR A 843 -48.56 15.23 -25.60
C THR A 843 -48.46 14.66 -24.19
N LEU A 844 -49.50 14.85 -23.36
CA LEU A 844 -49.63 14.21 -22.05
C LEU A 844 -49.65 12.68 -22.18
N GLU A 845 -50.52 12.14 -23.05
CA GLU A 845 -50.60 10.70 -23.32
C GLU A 845 -49.26 10.12 -23.77
N LEU A 846 -48.57 10.81 -24.70
CA LEU A 846 -47.23 10.41 -25.14
C LEU A 846 -46.18 10.41 -24.02
N THR A 847 -46.23 11.39 -23.13
CA THR A 847 -45.26 11.52 -22.03
C THR A 847 -45.46 10.39 -21.02
N ASP A 848 -46.71 10.05 -20.72
CA ASP A 848 -47.06 8.93 -19.84
C ASP A 848 -46.67 7.58 -20.45
N ASP A 849 -46.92 7.36 -21.75
CA ASP A 849 -46.48 6.17 -22.48
C ASP A 849 -44.94 6.02 -22.49
N ILE A 850 -44.19 7.12 -22.68
CA ILE A 850 -42.72 7.08 -22.61
C ILE A 850 -42.23 6.79 -21.19
N LEU A 851 -42.89 7.35 -20.17
CA LEU A 851 -42.53 7.08 -18.78
C LEU A 851 -42.78 5.60 -18.44
N GLU A 852 -43.90 5.03 -18.90
CA GLU A 852 -44.17 3.59 -18.75
C GLU A 852 -43.13 2.74 -19.49
N TYR A 853 -42.76 3.12 -20.71
CA TYR A 853 -41.67 2.48 -21.46
C TYR A 853 -40.34 2.52 -20.70
N LEU A 854 -39.98 3.66 -20.11
CA LEU A 854 -38.74 3.83 -19.34
C LEU A 854 -38.74 2.93 -18.10
N ILE A 855 -39.87 2.84 -17.39
CA ILE A 855 -40.04 1.96 -16.22
C ILE A 855 -39.94 0.49 -16.64
N ASP A 856 -40.65 0.06 -17.69
CA ASP A 856 -40.60 -1.31 -18.19
C ASP A 856 -39.18 -1.69 -18.66
N HIS A 857 -38.55 -0.82 -19.45
CA HIS A 857 -37.19 -1.05 -19.96
C HIS A 857 -36.17 -1.17 -18.82
N THR A 858 -36.24 -0.29 -17.82
CA THR A 858 -35.35 -0.36 -16.65
C THR A 858 -35.60 -1.62 -15.81
N ASN A 859 -36.85 -2.07 -15.71
CA ASN A 859 -37.18 -3.34 -15.06
C ASN A 859 -36.64 -4.56 -15.82
N GLN A 860 -36.61 -4.53 -17.16
CA GLN A 860 -35.96 -5.57 -17.97
C GLN A 860 -34.46 -5.63 -17.69
N ILE A 861 -33.78 -4.48 -17.62
CA ILE A 861 -32.35 -4.40 -17.27
C ILE A 861 -32.12 -4.98 -15.85
N LYS A 862 -32.95 -4.61 -14.87
CA LYS A 862 -32.88 -5.15 -13.52
C LYS A 862 -33.03 -6.68 -13.50
N LYS A 863 -33.94 -7.25 -14.28
CA LYS A 863 -34.11 -8.71 -14.42
C LYS A 863 -32.85 -9.37 -15.00
N ILE A 864 -32.25 -8.78 -16.04
CA ILE A 864 -31.00 -9.29 -16.64
C ILE A 864 -29.87 -9.35 -15.60
N PHE A 865 -29.68 -8.28 -14.82
CA PHE A 865 -28.64 -8.23 -13.78
C PHE A 865 -28.88 -9.22 -12.64
N THR A 866 -30.14 -9.40 -12.25
CA THR A 866 -30.50 -10.38 -11.21
C THR A 866 -30.21 -11.81 -11.68
N ILE A 867 -30.50 -12.12 -12.96
CA ILE A 867 -30.18 -13.43 -13.55
C ILE A 867 -28.65 -13.59 -13.63
N LEU A 868 -27.92 -12.57 -14.07
CA LEU A 868 -26.46 -12.60 -14.19
C LEU A 868 -25.79 -12.84 -12.81
N GLU A 869 -26.27 -12.17 -11.76
CA GLU A 869 -25.80 -12.33 -10.38
C GLU A 869 -25.85 -13.81 -9.95
N TYR A 870 -27.03 -14.43 -10.05
CA TYR A 870 -27.20 -15.84 -9.66
C TYR A 870 -26.39 -16.79 -10.54
N THR A 871 -26.34 -16.54 -11.85
CA THR A 871 -25.64 -17.42 -12.80
C THR A 871 -24.14 -17.43 -12.53
N LEU A 872 -23.52 -16.26 -12.36
CA LEU A 872 -22.08 -16.14 -12.09
C LEU A 872 -21.73 -16.63 -10.68
N ALA A 873 -22.56 -16.33 -9.67
CA ALA A 873 -22.33 -16.77 -8.30
C ALA A 873 -22.33 -18.30 -8.14
N ILE A 874 -23.08 -19.03 -8.95
CA ILE A 874 -23.14 -20.51 -8.94
C ILE A 874 -22.08 -21.13 -9.85
N LEU A 875 -21.85 -20.57 -11.04
CA LEU A 875 -20.96 -21.14 -12.05
C LEU A 875 -19.49 -21.18 -11.58
N PHE A 876 -18.98 -20.11 -10.97
CA PHE A 876 -17.57 -20.02 -10.60
C PHE A 876 -17.14 -21.01 -9.50
N PRO A 877 -17.90 -21.19 -8.39
CA PRO A 877 -17.60 -22.22 -7.40
C PRO A 877 -17.60 -23.64 -7.98
N ILE A 878 -18.55 -23.96 -8.85
CA ILE A 878 -18.64 -25.28 -9.50
C ILE A 878 -17.42 -25.51 -10.40
N LEU A 879 -17.08 -24.54 -11.25
CA LEU A 879 -15.90 -24.60 -12.11
C LEU A 879 -14.62 -24.83 -11.29
N PHE A 880 -14.45 -24.09 -10.18
CA PHE A 880 -13.29 -24.22 -9.31
C PHE A 880 -13.19 -25.61 -8.67
N LEU A 881 -14.31 -26.17 -8.21
CA LEU A 881 -14.35 -27.52 -7.62
C LEU A 881 -14.02 -28.61 -8.65
N VAL A 882 -14.59 -28.53 -9.85
CA VAL A 882 -14.36 -29.51 -10.93
C VAL A 882 -12.89 -29.51 -11.36
N VAL A 883 -12.33 -28.34 -11.62
CA VAL A 883 -10.91 -28.23 -12.04
C VAL A 883 -9.98 -28.71 -10.93
N SER A 884 -10.26 -28.35 -9.67
CA SER A 884 -9.47 -28.82 -8.52
C SER A 884 -9.49 -30.34 -8.36
N ALA A 885 -10.65 -30.98 -8.56
CA ALA A 885 -10.79 -32.43 -8.51
C ALA A 885 -10.00 -33.14 -9.64
N ILE A 886 -10.03 -32.59 -10.86
CA ILE A 886 -9.27 -33.11 -12.01
C ILE A 886 -7.77 -33.02 -11.75
N LEU A 887 -7.28 -31.87 -11.28
CA LEU A 887 -5.87 -31.66 -10.94
C LEU A 887 -5.41 -32.62 -9.83
N ALA A 888 -6.20 -32.77 -8.77
CA ALA A 888 -5.88 -33.69 -7.67
C ALA A 888 -5.79 -35.15 -8.15
N ARG A 889 -6.69 -35.58 -9.04
CA ARG A 889 -6.64 -36.92 -9.64
C ARG A 889 -5.41 -37.10 -10.52
N TRP A 890 -5.06 -36.10 -11.33
CA TRP A 890 -3.93 -36.17 -12.25
C TRP A 890 -2.59 -36.29 -11.50
N VAL A 891 -2.40 -35.52 -10.43
CA VAL A 891 -1.21 -35.60 -9.56
C VAL A 891 -1.07 -36.97 -8.91
N ARG A 892 -2.17 -37.56 -8.42
CA ARG A 892 -2.17 -38.92 -7.82
C ARG A 892 -1.74 -39.99 -8.82
N ILE A 893 -2.20 -39.91 -10.07
CA ILE A 893 -1.85 -40.88 -11.12
C ILE A 893 -0.36 -40.82 -11.43
N GLN A 894 0.20 -39.62 -11.59
CA GLN A 894 1.61 -39.44 -11.91
C GLN A 894 2.53 -39.89 -10.77
N LYS A 895 2.16 -39.59 -9.52
CA LYS A 895 2.86 -40.09 -8.34
C LYS A 895 2.98 -41.62 -8.34
N ARG A 896 1.89 -42.33 -8.70
CA ARG A 896 1.88 -43.79 -8.80
C ARG A 896 2.80 -44.31 -9.90
N LYS A 897 2.89 -43.61 -11.05
CA LYS A 897 3.81 -43.96 -12.15
C LYS A 897 5.28 -43.86 -11.72
N VAL A 898 5.65 -42.81 -10.99
CA VAL A 898 7.02 -42.63 -10.45
C VAL A 898 7.40 -43.77 -9.51
N TYR A 899 6.53 -44.16 -8.58
CA TYR A 899 6.82 -45.27 -7.67
C TYR A 899 7.00 -46.61 -8.37
N ARG A 900 6.31 -46.84 -9.50
CA ARG A 900 6.53 -48.05 -10.32
C ARG A 900 7.91 -48.08 -10.99
N CYS A 901 8.53 -46.94 -11.26
CA CYS A 901 9.86 -46.89 -11.89
C CYS A 901 10.96 -47.40 -10.94
N PHE A 902 10.82 -47.20 -9.62
CA PHE A 902 11.79 -47.74 -8.64
C PHE A 902 11.82 -49.28 -8.62
N TYR A 903 10.75 -49.96 -9.02
CA TYR A 903 10.71 -51.42 -9.16
C TYR A 903 11.40 -51.96 -10.40
N ALA A 904 11.65 -51.10 -11.41
CA ALA A 904 12.35 -51.51 -12.62
C ALA A 904 13.87 -51.59 -12.45
N LEU A 905 14.40 -51.18 -11.28
CA LEU A 905 15.84 -51.20 -11.00
C LEU A 905 16.36 -52.63 -10.76
N PRO A 906 17.53 -53.02 -11.32
CA PRO A 906 18.10 -54.35 -11.11
C PRO A 906 18.45 -54.61 -9.65
N LYS A 907 17.97 -55.74 -9.09
CA LYS A 907 18.22 -56.13 -7.69
C LYS A 907 19.72 -56.22 -7.35
N THR A 908 20.55 -56.66 -8.29
CA THR A 908 22.01 -56.75 -8.14
C THR A 908 22.68 -55.39 -7.92
N THR A 909 22.14 -54.33 -8.52
CA THR A 909 22.63 -52.96 -8.35
C THR A 909 22.21 -52.40 -7.00
N LEU A 910 20.97 -52.71 -6.59
CA LEU A 910 20.42 -52.31 -5.29
C LEU A 910 21.18 -52.94 -4.11
N SER A 911 21.51 -54.24 -4.21
CA SER A 911 22.29 -54.95 -3.19
C SER A 911 23.70 -54.37 -3.03
N LYS A 912 24.37 -54.05 -4.16
CA LYS A 912 25.68 -53.38 -4.14
C LYS A 912 25.63 -51.98 -3.49
N MET A 913 24.55 -51.22 -3.72
CA MET A 913 24.35 -49.93 -3.04
C MET A 913 24.19 -50.09 -1.52
N ILE A 914 23.41 -51.08 -1.07
CA ILE A 914 23.22 -51.37 0.36
C ILE A 914 24.55 -51.79 1.01
N GLU A 915 25.35 -52.60 0.32
CA GLU A 915 26.68 -53.05 0.77
C GLU A 915 27.69 -51.90 0.90
N ALA A 916 27.69 -50.95 -0.03
CA ALA A 916 28.51 -49.74 0.06
C ALA A 916 28.21 -48.91 1.32
N TYR A 917 26.94 -48.80 1.72
CA TYR A 917 26.56 -48.15 2.99
C TYR A 917 26.99 -48.95 4.23
N ASN A 918 27.06 -50.28 4.17
CA ASN A 918 27.55 -51.11 5.29
C ASN A 918 29.05 -50.92 5.55
N SER A 919 29.85 -50.79 4.48
CA SER A 919 31.31 -50.61 4.57
C SER A 919 31.74 -49.27 5.21
N THR A 920 30.86 -48.26 5.24
CA THR A 920 31.15 -46.95 5.83
C THR A 920 30.74 -46.86 7.31
N VAL A 921 29.83 -47.72 7.77
CA VAL A 921 29.41 -47.80 9.19
C VAL A 921 30.32 -48.73 10.00
N SER A 922 30.94 -49.73 9.36
CA SER A 922 31.85 -50.68 10.02
C SER A 922 33.21 -50.09 10.40
N VAL A 923 33.62 -48.95 9.83
CA VAL A 923 34.92 -48.33 10.11
C VAL A 923 34.96 -47.66 11.50
N ASP A 924 33.83 -47.24 12.04
CA ASP A 924 33.75 -46.62 13.39
C ASP A 924 33.54 -47.64 14.53
N LYS A 925 33.35 -48.93 14.23
CA LYS A 925 32.99 -49.98 15.22
C LYS A 925 34.13 -50.88 15.67
N ASN A 926 35.39 -50.52 15.42
CA ASN A 926 36.54 -51.33 15.85
C ASN A 926 37.02 -51.04 17.30
N VAL A 927 36.10 -50.75 18.23
CA VAL A 927 36.38 -50.79 19.67
C VAL A 927 35.18 -51.38 20.43
N ASN A 928 35.40 -52.55 21.04
CA ASN A 928 34.60 -53.26 22.06
C ASN A 928 33.27 -53.92 21.63
N ASN A 929 33.34 -55.26 21.46
CA ASN A 929 32.25 -56.16 21.07
C ASN A 929 31.10 -56.35 22.09
N SER A 930 31.13 -55.75 23.28
CA SER A 930 30.06 -55.91 24.29
C SER A 930 29.03 -54.77 24.33
N ASN A 931 29.35 -53.60 23.77
CA ASN A 931 28.43 -52.45 23.73
C ASN A 931 27.61 -52.39 22.43
N ALA A 932 28.03 -53.14 21.41
CA ALA A 932 27.40 -53.15 20.09
C ALA A 932 25.99 -53.77 20.09
N GLU A 933 25.72 -54.75 20.95
CA GLU A 933 24.38 -55.34 21.10
C GLU A 933 23.41 -54.41 21.82
N ALA A 934 23.86 -53.69 22.86
CA ALA A 934 23.04 -52.69 23.56
C ALA A 934 22.72 -51.48 22.66
N GLU A 935 23.68 -51.00 21.87
CA GLU A 935 23.43 -49.95 20.86
C GLU A 935 22.52 -50.42 19.72
N LEU A 936 22.64 -51.69 19.26
CA LEU A 936 21.73 -52.27 18.27
C LEU A 936 20.31 -52.44 18.79
N GLU A 937 20.16 -52.74 20.08
CA GLU A 937 18.86 -52.88 20.74
C GLU A 937 18.23 -51.51 21.05
N GLU A 938 19.03 -50.51 21.37
CA GLU A 938 18.64 -49.10 21.47
C GLU A 938 18.24 -48.54 20.10
N GLU A 939 18.98 -48.81 19.02
CA GLU A 939 18.60 -48.48 17.64
C GLU A 939 17.29 -49.16 17.22
N ARG A 940 17.05 -50.42 17.63
CA ARG A 940 15.78 -51.13 17.40
C ARG A 940 14.61 -50.55 18.20
N GLN A 941 14.85 -50.11 19.43
CA GLN A 941 13.84 -49.43 20.24
C GLN A 941 13.55 -48.03 19.72
N GLU A 942 14.56 -47.29 19.26
CA GLU A 942 14.39 -46.02 18.55
C GLU A 942 13.62 -46.23 17.25
N GLU A 943 13.87 -47.30 16.50
CA GLU A 943 13.14 -47.62 15.27
C GLU A 943 11.65 -47.93 15.52
N LYS A 944 11.34 -48.63 16.63
CA LYS A 944 9.97 -48.86 17.12
C LYS A 944 9.29 -47.58 17.63
N ALA A 945 10.04 -46.73 18.36
CA ALA A 945 9.54 -45.43 18.81
C ALA A 945 9.29 -44.48 17.63
N ILE A 946 10.12 -44.54 16.58
CA ILE A 946 9.97 -43.73 15.36
C ILE A 946 8.81 -44.23 14.50
N THR A 947 8.53 -45.53 14.47
CA THR A 947 7.32 -46.07 13.83
C THR A 947 6.05 -45.68 14.59
N ILE A 948 6.10 -45.58 15.92
CA ILE A 948 5.00 -45.02 16.72
C ILE A 948 4.87 -43.50 16.50
N LEU A 949 5.97 -42.75 16.42
CA LEU A 949 5.96 -41.31 16.12
C LEU A 949 5.55 -41.00 14.66
N ARG A 950 5.73 -41.93 13.72
CA ARG A 950 5.22 -41.83 12.34
C ARG A 950 3.69 -41.74 12.28
N SER A 951 2.98 -42.27 13.27
CA SER A 951 1.53 -42.08 13.39
C SER A 951 1.13 -40.64 13.77
N GLY A 952 2.05 -39.85 14.32
CA GLY A 952 1.83 -38.45 14.73
C GLY A 952 1.95 -37.39 13.62
N ASP A 953 2.61 -37.69 12.49
CA ASP A 953 2.84 -36.71 11.40
C ASP A 953 1.64 -36.56 10.43
N ILE A 954 0.56 -37.31 10.68
CA ILE A 954 -0.74 -37.19 9.99
C ILE A 954 -1.32 -35.77 10.19
N GLY A 955 -1.08 -35.15 11.35
CA GLY A 955 -1.52 -33.78 11.65
C GLY A 955 -0.92 -32.71 10.72
N ASN A 956 0.28 -32.91 10.19
CA ASN A 956 0.99 -31.93 9.37
C ASN A 956 0.54 -31.96 7.90
N LYS A 957 0.18 -33.15 7.39
CA LYS A 957 -0.49 -33.30 6.08
C LYS A 957 -1.90 -32.72 6.12
N MET A 958 -2.66 -32.99 7.18
CA MET A 958 -4.02 -32.46 7.34
C MET A 958 -4.01 -30.94 7.52
N SER A 959 -3.09 -30.39 8.31
CA SER A 959 -2.91 -28.94 8.46
C SER A 959 -2.65 -28.21 7.12
N ARG A 960 -1.82 -28.78 6.24
CA ARG A 960 -1.56 -28.18 4.91
C ARG A 960 -2.75 -28.27 3.98
N LEU A 961 -3.46 -29.40 4.01
CA LEU A 961 -4.65 -29.62 3.19
C LEU A 961 -5.79 -28.70 3.62
N VAL A 962 -5.99 -28.56 4.93
CA VAL A 962 -6.90 -27.57 5.54
C VAL A 962 -6.48 -26.14 5.19
N GLY A 963 -5.18 -25.82 5.25
CA GLY A 963 -4.69 -24.49 4.88
C GLY A 963 -4.96 -24.12 3.42
N ILE A 964 -4.72 -25.05 2.49
CA ILE A 964 -5.02 -24.84 1.05
C ILE A 964 -6.53 -24.73 0.82
N ALA A 965 -7.34 -25.55 1.51
CA ALA A 965 -8.79 -25.49 1.43
C ALA A 965 -9.33 -24.14 1.93
N ILE A 966 -8.82 -23.63 3.05
CA ILE A 966 -9.18 -22.31 3.59
C ILE A 966 -8.84 -21.19 2.59
N ILE A 967 -7.65 -21.21 2.00
CA ILE A 967 -7.24 -20.21 1.00
C ILE A 967 -8.14 -20.29 -0.24
N GLY A 968 -8.45 -21.50 -0.72
CA GLY A 968 -9.38 -21.69 -1.84
C GLY A 968 -10.79 -21.17 -1.55
N ILE A 969 -11.32 -21.45 -0.36
CA ILE A 969 -12.62 -20.94 0.11
C ILE A 969 -12.60 -19.41 0.18
N LEU A 970 -11.54 -18.81 0.72
CA LEU A 970 -11.41 -17.35 0.80
C LEU A 970 -11.41 -16.69 -0.59
N ILE A 971 -10.68 -17.26 -1.56
CA ILE A 971 -10.66 -16.73 -2.94
C ILE A 971 -12.06 -16.79 -3.56
N VAL A 972 -12.76 -17.91 -3.40
CA VAL A 972 -14.14 -18.05 -3.91
C VAL A 972 -15.07 -17.06 -3.21
N LEU A 973 -14.95 -16.89 -1.89
CA LEU A 973 -15.76 -15.96 -1.12
C LEU A 973 -15.53 -14.50 -1.53
N PHE A 974 -14.28 -14.08 -1.71
CA PHE A 974 -13.97 -12.73 -2.20
C PHE A 974 -14.55 -12.48 -3.60
N ASN A 975 -14.50 -13.47 -4.50
CA ASN A 975 -15.12 -13.36 -5.82
C ASN A 975 -16.64 -13.24 -5.75
N ILE A 976 -17.28 -14.05 -4.90
CA ILE A 976 -18.74 -13.96 -4.69
C ILE A 976 -19.12 -12.57 -4.16
N VAL A 977 -18.40 -12.07 -3.16
CA VAL A 977 -18.63 -10.72 -2.62
C VAL A 977 -18.48 -9.66 -3.70
N PHE A 978 -17.44 -9.75 -4.54
CA PHE A 978 -17.22 -8.83 -5.64
C PHE A 978 -18.37 -8.84 -6.67
N ILE A 979 -18.83 -10.03 -7.08
CA ILE A 979 -19.91 -10.18 -8.06
C ILE A 979 -21.24 -9.66 -7.48
N ILE A 980 -21.58 -10.03 -6.24
CA ILE A 980 -22.79 -9.55 -5.56
C ILE A 980 -22.74 -8.04 -5.44
N TYR A 981 -21.63 -7.47 -4.96
CA TYR A 981 -21.52 -6.02 -4.81
C TYR A 981 -21.65 -5.30 -6.15
N GLY A 982 -20.97 -5.79 -7.20
CA GLY A 982 -21.05 -5.22 -8.54
C GLY A 982 -22.47 -5.23 -9.10
N CYS A 983 -23.18 -6.37 -9.06
CA CYS A 983 -24.55 -6.47 -9.55
C CYS A 983 -25.54 -5.66 -8.69
N GLN A 984 -25.42 -5.70 -7.36
CA GLN A 984 -26.32 -4.97 -6.47
C GLN A 984 -26.19 -3.45 -6.61
N TYR A 985 -24.99 -2.95 -6.88
CA TYR A 985 -24.77 -1.53 -7.17
C TYR A 985 -25.66 -1.07 -8.34
N PHE A 986 -25.66 -1.81 -9.46
CA PHE A 986 -26.53 -1.51 -10.60
C PHE A 986 -28.01 -1.66 -10.30
N ILE A 987 -28.41 -2.73 -9.60
CA ILE A 987 -29.83 -2.96 -9.25
C ILE A 987 -30.37 -1.82 -8.38
N LYS A 988 -29.58 -1.35 -7.41
CA LYS A 988 -29.98 -0.26 -6.51
C LYS A 988 -30.06 1.07 -7.25
N ASN A 989 -29.09 1.36 -8.12
CA ASN A 989 -29.08 2.60 -8.90
C ASN A 989 -30.21 2.63 -9.94
N ALA A 990 -30.48 1.52 -10.61
CA ALA A 990 -31.62 1.39 -11.53
C ALA A 990 -32.95 1.64 -10.80
N GLN A 991 -33.08 1.17 -9.55
CA GLN A 991 -34.26 1.42 -8.75
C GLN A 991 -34.39 2.89 -8.33
N LEU A 992 -33.30 3.54 -7.92
CA LEU A 992 -33.27 4.99 -7.67
C LEU A 992 -33.68 5.78 -8.92
N PHE A 993 -33.18 5.38 -10.09
CA PHE A 993 -33.50 5.99 -11.37
C PHE A 993 -34.99 5.88 -11.74
N ILE A 994 -35.61 4.70 -11.54
CA ILE A 994 -37.07 4.53 -11.73
C ILE A 994 -37.85 5.52 -10.87
N TYR A 995 -37.41 5.75 -9.62
CA TYR A 995 -38.11 6.66 -8.72
C TYR A 995 -37.85 8.14 -9.01
N SER A 996 -36.73 8.50 -9.64
CA SER A 996 -36.42 9.88 -10.01
C SER A 996 -37.01 10.29 -11.37
N SER A 997 -37.21 9.34 -12.28
CA SER A 997 -37.65 9.64 -13.66
C SER A 997 -38.98 10.41 -13.76
N PRO A 998 -40.02 10.11 -12.97
CA PRO A 998 -41.28 10.87 -12.98
C PRO A 998 -41.13 12.33 -12.54
N LEU A 999 -40.07 12.67 -11.79
CA LEU A 999 -39.85 14.02 -11.27
C LEU A 999 -39.71 15.06 -12.40
N ILE A 1000 -39.04 14.68 -13.50
CA ILE A 1000 -38.88 15.52 -14.70
C ILE A 1000 -40.26 15.89 -15.26
N ASN A 1001 -41.15 14.90 -15.34
CA ASN A 1001 -42.52 15.08 -15.79
C ASN A 1001 -43.27 16.06 -14.86
N TYR A 1002 -43.19 15.86 -13.55
CA TYR A 1002 -43.91 16.72 -12.59
C TYR A 1002 -43.43 18.17 -12.57
N ILE A 1003 -42.12 18.41 -12.66
CA ILE A 1003 -41.56 19.77 -12.75
C ILE A 1003 -42.09 20.45 -14.01
N SER A 1004 -42.02 19.75 -15.14
CA SER A 1004 -42.45 20.31 -16.41
C SER A 1004 -43.95 20.59 -16.44
N TYR A 1005 -44.78 19.63 -16.03
CA TYR A 1005 -46.23 19.78 -16.10
C TYR A 1005 -46.79 20.74 -15.07
N ALA A 1006 -46.11 20.97 -13.94
CA ALA A 1006 -46.45 22.09 -13.07
C ALA A 1006 -46.28 23.43 -13.81
N TYR A 1007 -45.19 23.60 -14.56
CA TYR A 1007 -44.95 24.81 -15.34
C TYR A 1007 -45.89 24.94 -16.54
N THR A 1008 -46.00 23.91 -17.38
CA THR A 1008 -46.78 23.97 -18.62
C THR A 1008 -48.27 24.12 -18.33
N ASN A 1009 -48.86 23.37 -17.37
CA ASN A 1009 -50.27 23.56 -17.01
C ASN A 1009 -50.53 24.97 -16.44
N SER A 1010 -49.59 25.54 -15.69
CA SER A 1010 -49.69 26.92 -15.22
C SER A 1010 -49.72 27.89 -16.40
N PHE A 1011 -48.82 27.71 -17.37
CA PHE A 1011 -48.79 28.52 -18.58
C PHE A 1011 -50.06 28.35 -19.43
N THR A 1012 -50.56 27.12 -19.59
CA THR A 1012 -51.82 26.84 -20.29
C THR A 1012 -53.00 27.52 -19.58
N SER A 1013 -53.03 27.54 -18.24
CA SER A 1013 -54.07 28.26 -17.50
C SER A 1013 -54.03 29.76 -17.79
N LEU A 1014 -52.83 30.35 -17.88
CA LEU A 1014 -52.64 31.75 -18.28
C LEU A 1014 -53.08 32.00 -19.72
N LEU A 1015 -52.77 31.09 -20.65
CA LEU A 1015 -53.21 31.14 -22.04
C LEU A 1015 -54.75 31.21 -22.11
N PHE A 1016 -55.46 30.36 -21.39
CA PHE A 1016 -56.93 30.36 -21.40
C PHE A 1016 -57.54 31.59 -20.73
N LEU A 1017 -56.91 32.09 -19.68
CA LEU A 1017 -57.32 33.36 -19.08
C LEU A 1017 -57.14 34.52 -20.07
N THR A 1018 -56.07 34.50 -20.85
CA THR A 1018 -55.79 35.49 -21.91
C THR A 1018 -56.80 35.39 -23.04
N ILE A 1019 -57.17 34.18 -23.48
CA ILE A 1019 -58.23 33.96 -24.49
C ILE A 1019 -59.58 34.47 -23.96
N LYS A 1020 -59.88 34.27 -22.66
CA LYS A 1020 -61.11 34.78 -22.06
C LYS A 1020 -61.11 36.31 -22.01
N ALA A 1021 -60.00 36.93 -21.62
CA ALA A 1021 -59.84 38.38 -21.64
C ALA A 1021 -59.98 38.95 -23.07
N TRP A 1022 -59.46 38.25 -24.07
CA TRP A 1022 -59.62 38.63 -25.47
C TRP A 1022 -61.09 38.55 -25.92
N LYS A 1023 -61.80 37.50 -25.49
CA LYS A 1023 -63.24 37.34 -25.75
C LYS A 1023 -64.07 38.47 -25.16
N ASP A 1024 -63.78 38.89 -23.93
CA ASP A 1024 -64.46 40.01 -23.28
C ASP A 1024 -64.22 41.35 -23.99
N ASN A 1025 -63.12 41.46 -24.75
CA ASN A 1025 -62.76 42.64 -25.55
C ASN A 1025 -63.17 42.56 -27.03
N GLY A 1026 -64.01 41.59 -27.41
CA GLY A 1026 -64.62 41.55 -28.75
C GLY A 1026 -64.27 40.34 -29.62
N PHE A 1027 -63.49 39.38 -29.13
CA PHE A 1027 -63.29 38.10 -29.82
C PHE A 1027 -64.52 37.18 -29.68
N ASN A 1028 -65.43 37.21 -30.66
CA ASN A 1028 -66.63 36.37 -30.66
C ASN A 1028 -66.51 35.19 -31.64
N HIS A 1029 -66.01 34.05 -31.17
CA HIS A 1029 -65.96 32.80 -31.93
C HIS A 1029 -66.99 31.76 -31.42
N PRO A 1030 -67.85 31.18 -32.28
CA PRO A 1030 -68.95 30.31 -31.87
C PRO A 1030 -68.50 28.96 -31.29
N ALA A 1031 -67.31 28.46 -31.63
CA ALA A 1031 -66.82 27.18 -31.12
C ALA A 1031 -66.19 27.26 -29.71
N ILE A 1032 -66.04 28.46 -29.13
CA ILE A 1032 -65.37 28.66 -27.84
C ILE A 1032 -66.36 29.29 -26.83
N PRO A 1033 -67.26 28.51 -26.22
CA PRO A 1033 -68.19 29.02 -25.21
C PRO A 1033 -67.45 29.37 -23.90
N ASP A 1034 -67.98 30.34 -23.14
CA ASP A 1034 -67.35 30.81 -21.89
C ASP A 1034 -67.20 29.70 -20.84
N ALA A 1035 -68.23 28.85 -20.73
CA ALA A 1035 -68.22 27.73 -19.80
C ALA A 1035 -67.06 26.75 -20.09
N PHE A 1036 -66.67 26.60 -21.36
CA PHE A 1036 -65.57 25.72 -21.75
C PHE A 1036 -64.22 26.31 -21.32
N LEU A 1037 -63.96 27.59 -21.58
CA LEU A 1037 -62.72 28.27 -21.18
C LEU A 1037 -62.52 28.25 -19.66
N ILE A 1038 -63.56 28.58 -18.90
CA ILE A 1038 -63.50 28.63 -17.43
C ILE A 1038 -63.27 27.23 -16.85
N ASN A 1039 -63.95 26.20 -17.39
CA ASN A 1039 -63.77 24.83 -16.91
C ASN A 1039 -62.34 24.34 -17.16
N TYR A 1040 -61.79 24.58 -18.35
CA TYR A 1040 -60.40 24.20 -18.67
C TYR A 1040 -59.37 24.94 -17.81
N TYR A 1041 -59.56 26.25 -17.60
CA TYR A 1041 -58.72 27.04 -16.69
C TYR A 1041 -58.69 26.44 -15.29
N LEU A 1042 -59.86 26.12 -14.71
CA LEU A 1042 -59.95 25.53 -13.37
C LEU A 1042 -59.31 24.14 -13.30
N THR A 1043 -59.52 23.30 -14.32
CA THR A 1043 -58.87 21.99 -14.42
C THR A 1043 -57.35 22.14 -14.42
N LYS A 1044 -56.80 23.04 -15.25
CA LYS A 1044 -55.35 23.22 -15.39
C LYS A 1044 -54.68 23.79 -14.13
N ILE A 1045 -55.36 24.67 -13.39
CA ILE A 1045 -54.87 25.13 -12.08
C ILE A 1045 -54.84 23.98 -11.06
N ASN A 1046 -55.88 23.15 -11.04
CA ASN A 1046 -55.93 22.01 -10.15
C ASN A 1046 -54.82 20.99 -10.49
N ASP A 1047 -54.59 20.75 -11.78
CA ASP A 1047 -53.50 19.88 -12.26
C ASP A 1047 -52.14 20.47 -11.87
N THR A 1048 -51.92 21.76 -12.10
CA THR A 1048 -50.71 22.50 -11.69
C THR A 1048 -50.42 22.30 -10.21
N THR A 1049 -51.44 22.51 -9.37
CA THR A 1049 -51.32 22.35 -7.91
C THR A 1049 -50.98 20.90 -7.54
N THR A 1050 -51.60 19.93 -8.23
CA THR A 1050 -51.36 18.51 -7.99
C THR A 1050 -49.94 18.11 -8.37
N TYR A 1051 -49.46 18.50 -9.55
CA TYR A 1051 -48.09 18.21 -10.02
C TYR A 1051 -47.03 18.92 -9.17
N TYR A 1052 -47.27 20.17 -8.80
CA TYR A 1052 -46.39 20.92 -7.90
C TYR A 1052 -46.29 20.24 -6.52
N ASN A 1053 -47.42 19.82 -5.95
CA ASN A 1053 -47.44 19.09 -4.68
C ASN A 1053 -46.70 17.76 -4.77
N LYS A 1054 -46.88 17.00 -5.86
CA LYS A 1054 -46.13 15.75 -6.11
C LYS A 1054 -44.63 16.00 -6.25
N MET A 1055 -44.21 17.09 -6.90
CA MET A 1055 -42.81 17.48 -7.03
C MET A 1055 -42.18 17.83 -5.68
N PHE A 1056 -42.85 18.68 -4.90
CA PHE A 1056 -42.28 19.27 -3.68
C PHE A 1056 -42.39 18.33 -2.47
N TYR A 1057 -43.55 17.70 -2.28
CA TYR A 1057 -43.85 16.84 -1.12
C TYR A 1057 -43.72 15.33 -1.42
N GLY A 1058 -43.58 14.95 -2.69
CA GLY A 1058 -43.54 13.55 -3.09
C GLY A 1058 -44.90 12.86 -2.95
N ASN A 1059 -44.93 11.55 -3.18
CA ASN A 1059 -46.12 10.73 -2.94
C ASN A 1059 -45.70 9.36 -2.39
N THR A 1060 -45.97 9.13 -1.10
CA THR A 1060 -45.63 7.87 -0.42
C THR A 1060 -46.37 6.67 -0.98
N ASN A 1061 -47.58 6.86 -1.54
CA ASN A 1061 -48.37 5.76 -2.09
C ASN A 1061 -47.82 5.28 -3.44
N GLU A 1062 -47.22 6.18 -4.20
CA GLU A 1062 -46.62 5.93 -5.52
C GLU A 1062 -45.09 5.71 -5.44
N ASN A 1063 -44.50 5.71 -4.23
CA ASN A 1063 -43.04 5.66 -3.98
C ASN A 1063 -42.24 6.76 -4.70
N ILE A 1064 -42.84 7.94 -4.87
CA ILE A 1064 -42.19 9.10 -5.50
C ILE A 1064 -41.50 9.90 -4.39
N TYR A 1065 -40.19 10.08 -4.54
CA TYR A 1065 -39.40 10.91 -3.63
C TYR A 1065 -39.48 12.40 -4.02
N THR A 1066 -39.22 13.27 -3.05
CA THR A 1066 -39.16 14.73 -3.24
C THR A 1066 -37.96 15.13 -4.10
N ALA A 1067 -38.05 16.27 -4.78
CA ALA A 1067 -36.93 16.86 -5.51
C ALA A 1067 -35.70 17.09 -4.61
N ALA A 1068 -35.92 17.45 -3.34
CA ALA A 1068 -34.87 17.65 -2.33
C ALA A 1068 -34.00 16.40 -2.04
N LYS A 1069 -34.45 15.20 -2.43
CA LYS A 1069 -33.62 14.00 -2.29
C LYS A 1069 -32.50 13.91 -3.34
N PHE A 1070 -32.68 14.57 -4.49
CA PHE A 1070 -31.83 14.43 -5.66
C PHE A 1070 -31.04 15.70 -6.00
N ILE A 1071 -31.37 16.81 -5.35
CA ILE A 1071 -30.66 18.08 -5.48
C ILE A 1071 -30.00 18.33 -4.13
N ASP A 1072 -28.67 18.20 -4.09
CA ASP A 1072 -27.88 18.66 -2.95
C ASP A 1072 -28.04 20.19 -2.87
N GLU A 1073 -28.40 20.72 -1.69
CA GLU A 1073 -28.65 22.15 -1.44
C GLU A 1073 -29.95 22.73 -2.05
N PHE A 1074 -31.11 22.18 -1.67
CA PHE A 1074 -32.40 22.87 -1.84
C PHE A 1074 -32.82 23.65 -0.59
#